data_AF-A0A3Q1JIK4-F1
#
_entry.id   AF-A0A3Q1JIK4-F1
#
_cell.length_a   1.000
_cell.length_b   1.000
_cell.length_c   1.000
_cell.angle_alpha   90.00
_cell.angle_beta   90.00
_cell.angle_gamma   90.00
#
_symmetry.space_group_name_H-M   'P 1'
#
loop_
_entity.id
_entity.type
_entity.pdbx_description
1 polymer ?
#
loop_
_entity_poly.entity_id
_entity_poly.type
_entity_poly.pdbx_seq_one_letter_code
_entity_poly.pdbx_strand_id
1 'polypeptide(L)'
;MYDCWDEVEGQPVSVSLSILCDETSSSDLRDEPGPSDRPVKLFKTHISQSRSYTYRPAPGELSQTQCEQLASALKRITFTLEELDLSRNSVKESGAELLFAALKSSNCKVTTLRLSDCILSKRCLDSLVSVLNADHLMELDLSGNKYLRDSGVKLLSDGLRNRYGRLRTLRLSSCNLSENSCDYLASAIESRPDCFEELDLSLNNLQDSGIKLLSDGLKSQYCKLKTLRLVNCLISDEGCAALVSALQSKHSDLTELDLSGNELQDQGMKLLSALVESPDCKLKTLRVEEGRNLITMGKTKRSDSAQRYSAPDDLWKTTRSQQPPLPPKAAPLPREQLYTRQGKKPLGELEQHKQRRQTAPLTTPDELLKEQQQFKENRTEQTSLESLTAASPDDAHLPLDLSTTNTESGSSEENKEVMEQPHTVHDPSHFTPEISINTFGETSYRFRVEYPGTYQCTSTRLVFTMCREGELLYRIVQWDESLLQSAGKTPAGPLFDIQCSEDSVFQLHIPHCETKPASLSDGLSVAHISDDGMRILDPLQITDTHVVVDVPHLSAFGLVWDIMNRILNQPMRCQVLLFHRPRENRKLNVFLLPENIPLQEVRQQQEGAEYIEAPSSCHLIKGHTYSLHSPENYRVQPLRAQFDFNYGPNYHPTFEIRPNSNAEEVTVMVRDQEETPVWEYNARLNAPGACGQDPPRRQRLQEEDEGRLFHVRAEFIQRASDSVLDDLLDNLLEEGVINHREMETVQRMLNRAHRARELIDMVLRRGNPASQIMINNLRVLDPFLFQMLRLG
;
A
#
# COMPACT_ATOMS: atom_id res chain seq x y z
N MET A 1 -15.68 -44.45 -38.36
CA MET A 1 -15.52 -43.79 -39.68
C MET A 1 -15.47 -42.30 -39.40
N TYR A 2 -14.34 -41.60 -39.34
CA TYR A 2 -12.94 -41.90 -39.67
C TYR A 2 -12.06 -41.28 -38.57
N ASP A 3 -11.06 -42.05 -38.12
CA ASP A 3 -9.84 -41.54 -37.48
C ASP A 3 -8.95 -40.86 -38.52
N CYS A 4 -8.21 -39.84 -38.11
CA CYS A 4 -6.85 -39.57 -38.60
C CYS A 4 -6.05 -39.00 -37.42
N TRP A 5 -5.38 -39.90 -36.69
CA TRP A 5 -4.20 -39.56 -35.90
C TRP A 5 -3.00 -39.78 -36.83
N ASP A 6 -2.31 -38.71 -37.19
CA ASP A 6 -0.93 -38.84 -37.67
C ASP A 6 -0.05 -38.98 -36.42
N GLU A 7 0.45 -40.20 -36.19
CA GLU A 7 1.54 -40.45 -35.24
C GLU A 7 2.80 -39.73 -35.73
N VAL A 8 3.08 -38.56 -35.15
CA VAL A 8 4.40 -37.94 -35.23
C VAL A 8 5.16 -38.34 -33.97
N GLU A 9 6.14 -39.24 -34.10
CA GLU A 9 7.10 -39.53 -33.04
C GLU A 9 7.76 -38.22 -32.57
N GLY A 10 7.51 -37.84 -31.31
CA GLY A 10 8.14 -36.68 -30.67
C GLY A 10 7.21 -35.57 -30.18
N GLN A 11 5.88 -35.69 -30.30
CA GLN A 11 4.94 -34.70 -29.72
C GLN A 11 4.47 -35.06 -28.30
N PRO A 12 4.35 -34.08 -27.37
CA PRO A 12 3.77 -34.31 -26.04
C PRO A 12 2.32 -34.75 -26.15
N VAL A 13 1.96 -35.81 -25.43
CA VAL A 13 0.57 -36.31 -25.37
C VAL A 13 -0.20 -35.48 -24.35
N SER A 14 -1.30 -34.86 -24.76
CA SER A 14 -2.22 -34.14 -23.87
C SER A 14 -3.02 -35.14 -23.02
N VAL A 15 -2.95 -35.01 -21.69
CA VAL A 15 -3.64 -35.90 -20.74
C VAL A 15 -4.84 -35.18 -20.11
N SER A 16 -5.99 -35.85 -20.01
CA SER A 16 -7.18 -35.29 -19.32
C SER A 16 -7.09 -35.48 -17.80
N LEU A 17 -7.69 -34.57 -17.01
CA LEU A 17 -7.65 -34.60 -15.53
C LEU A 17 -8.20 -35.92 -14.96
N SER A 18 -9.19 -36.53 -15.62
CA SER A 18 -9.72 -37.85 -15.24
C SER A 18 -8.67 -38.96 -15.29
N ILE A 19 -7.75 -38.91 -16.25
CA ILE A 19 -6.66 -39.90 -16.39
C ILE A 19 -5.59 -39.71 -15.31
N LEU A 20 -5.41 -38.47 -14.81
CA LEU A 20 -4.50 -38.17 -13.70
C LEU A 20 -5.03 -38.62 -12.33
N CYS A 21 -6.35 -38.79 -12.18
CA CYS A 21 -7.00 -39.05 -10.89
C CYS A 21 -7.41 -40.53 -10.66
N ASP A 22 -7.40 -41.37 -11.69
CA ASP A 22 -8.08 -42.68 -11.67
C ASP A 22 -7.11 -43.86 -11.49
N GLU A 23 -6.84 -44.24 -10.23
CA GLU A 23 -6.15 -45.50 -9.89
C GLU A 23 -6.72 -46.22 -8.65
N THR A 24 -7.92 -45.89 -8.17
CA THR A 24 -8.49 -46.57 -6.99
C THR A 24 -9.95 -46.99 -7.17
N SER A 25 -10.16 -48.23 -7.61
CA SER A 25 -11.25 -49.08 -7.10
C SER A 25 -11.01 -50.56 -7.45
N SER A 26 -10.20 -51.23 -6.63
CA SER A 26 -10.29 -52.68 -6.45
C SER A 26 -10.82 -52.97 -5.05
N SER A 27 -12.13 -52.86 -4.86
CA SER A 27 -12.88 -53.61 -3.83
C SER A 27 -14.38 -53.37 -3.99
N ASP A 28 -15.09 -54.49 -4.16
CA ASP A 28 -16.52 -54.74 -3.92
C ASP A 28 -17.58 -54.21 -4.91
N LEU A 29 -17.90 -55.11 -5.85
CA LEU A 29 -19.15 -55.17 -6.61
C LEU A 29 -20.26 -55.81 -5.77
N ARG A 30 -21.46 -55.18 -5.75
CA ARG A 30 -22.78 -55.85 -5.72
C ARG A 30 -23.88 -54.88 -6.20
N ASP A 31 -24.37 -55.15 -7.42
CA ASP A 31 -25.76 -55.18 -7.93
C ASP A 31 -26.74 -54.03 -7.52
N GLU A 32 -27.53 -53.33 -8.37
CA GLU A 32 -28.13 -53.48 -9.73
C GLU A 32 -29.03 -52.19 -9.98
N PRO A 33 -29.76 -51.93 -11.12
CA PRO A 33 -29.32 -51.02 -12.20
C PRO A 33 -30.26 -49.84 -12.63
N GLY A 34 -29.71 -48.91 -13.46
CA GLY A 34 -30.39 -48.28 -14.62
C GLY A 34 -30.59 -46.74 -14.63
N PRO A 35 -30.68 -46.07 -15.81
CA PRO A 35 -29.96 -46.26 -17.07
C PRO A 35 -29.14 -45.01 -17.50
N SER A 36 -28.20 -45.21 -18.44
CA SER A 36 -27.35 -44.19 -19.10
C SER A 36 -26.09 -43.71 -18.39
N ASP A 37 -25.20 -44.65 -18.04
CA ASP A 37 -23.77 -44.39 -18.20
C ASP A 37 -23.05 -45.70 -18.51
N ARG A 38 -22.34 -45.75 -19.64
CA ARG A 38 -21.51 -46.91 -19.99
C ARG A 38 -20.18 -46.76 -19.27
N PRO A 39 -19.72 -47.74 -18.47
CA PRO A 39 -18.40 -47.67 -17.86
C PRO A 39 -17.34 -47.85 -18.95
N VAL A 40 -16.48 -46.86 -19.11
CA VAL A 40 -15.30 -46.97 -19.99
C VAL A 40 -14.33 -47.95 -19.32
N LYS A 41 -13.98 -49.01 -20.03
CA LYS A 41 -13.01 -50.03 -19.60
C LYS A 41 -11.63 -49.39 -19.41
N LEU A 42 -11.08 -49.49 -18.19
CA LEU A 42 -9.67 -49.22 -17.90
C LEU A 42 -8.78 -50.21 -18.67
N PHE A 43 -8.00 -49.71 -19.63
CA PHE A 43 -6.83 -50.42 -20.12
C PHE A 43 -5.65 -50.10 -19.21
N LYS A 44 -5.18 -51.10 -18.46
CA LYS A 44 -3.81 -51.15 -17.95
C LYS A 44 -2.87 -51.18 -19.16
N THR A 45 -2.46 -50.02 -19.66
CA THR A 45 -1.27 -49.96 -20.49
C THR A 45 -0.08 -49.80 -19.57
N HIS A 46 0.72 -50.86 -19.47
CA HIS A 46 2.12 -50.76 -19.12
C HIS A 46 2.74 -49.64 -19.99
N ILE A 47 2.94 -48.43 -19.44
CA ILE A 47 3.69 -47.38 -20.14
C ILE A 47 5.16 -47.61 -19.82
N SER A 48 5.77 -48.48 -20.62
CA SER A 48 7.20 -48.65 -20.72
C SER A 48 7.86 -47.41 -21.34
N GLN A 49 8.81 -46.82 -20.60
CA GLN A 49 9.98 -46.04 -21.04
C GLN A 49 9.73 -44.73 -21.84
N SER A 50 10.13 -43.60 -21.22
CA SER A 50 10.48 -42.29 -21.80
C SER A 50 9.46 -41.59 -22.72
N ARG A 51 8.30 -41.17 -22.19
CA ARG A 51 7.46 -40.15 -22.84
C ARG A 51 7.26 -38.97 -21.89
N SER A 52 7.45 -37.76 -22.41
CA SER A 52 7.17 -36.47 -21.76
C SER A 52 5.70 -36.11 -21.97
N TYR A 53 4.99 -35.70 -20.92
CA TYR A 53 3.57 -35.39 -20.98
C TYR A 53 3.31 -33.92 -20.63
N THR A 54 2.34 -33.33 -21.33
CA THR A 54 1.84 -31.97 -21.08
C THR A 54 0.41 -32.04 -20.57
N TYR A 55 0.12 -31.35 -19.47
CA TYR A 55 -1.25 -31.13 -19.00
C TYR A 55 -1.67 -29.69 -19.28
N ARG A 56 -2.79 -29.51 -20.00
CA ARG A 56 -3.41 -28.21 -20.27
C ARG A 56 -4.92 -28.27 -20.00
N PRO A 57 -5.42 -27.62 -18.93
CA PRO A 57 -6.86 -27.53 -18.70
C PRO A 57 -7.53 -26.62 -19.74
N ALA A 58 -8.85 -26.80 -19.93
CA ALA A 58 -9.62 -25.91 -20.80
C ALA A 58 -9.55 -24.46 -20.27
N PRO A 59 -9.47 -23.43 -21.16
CA PRO A 59 -9.37 -22.04 -20.73
C PRO A 59 -10.58 -21.63 -19.86
N GLY A 60 -10.33 -21.10 -18.67
CA GLY A 60 -11.37 -20.67 -17.76
C GLY A 60 -10.85 -20.36 -16.35
N GLU A 61 -11.77 -20.20 -15.41
CA GLU A 61 -11.41 -20.11 -13.99
C GLU A 61 -11.12 -21.52 -13.46
N LEU A 62 -9.91 -21.75 -12.95
CA LEU A 62 -9.60 -22.99 -12.25
C LEU A 62 -10.28 -22.93 -10.89
N SER A 63 -11.28 -23.79 -10.66
CA SER A 63 -11.94 -23.90 -9.37
C SER A 63 -10.95 -24.37 -8.30
N GLN A 64 -11.24 -24.04 -7.04
CA GLN A 64 -10.47 -24.56 -5.91
C GLN A 64 -10.37 -26.09 -5.95
N THR A 65 -11.48 -26.76 -6.26
CA THR A 65 -11.53 -28.22 -6.39
C THR A 65 -10.62 -28.75 -7.50
N GLN A 66 -10.52 -28.06 -8.64
CA GLN A 66 -9.60 -28.42 -9.72
C GLN A 66 -8.13 -28.23 -9.30
N CYS A 67 -7.81 -27.16 -8.58
CA CYS A 67 -6.47 -26.93 -8.02
C CYS A 67 -6.11 -27.99 -6.97
N GLU A 68 -7.03 -28.36 -6.09
CA GLU A 68 -6.85 -29.42 -5.09
C GLU A 68 -6.63 -30.79 -5.73
N GLN A 69 -7.41 -31.12 -6.76
CA GLN A 69 -7.26 -32.36 -7.53
C GLN A 69 -5.90 -32.39 -8.22
N LEU A 70 -5.50 -31.29 -8.88
CA LEU A 70 -4.20 -31.17 -9.54
C LEU A 70 -3.04 -31.25 -8.53
N ALA A 71 -3.15 -30.58 -7.38
CA ALA A 71 -2.15 -30.63 -6.31
C ALA A 71 -2.02 -32.04 -5.72
N SER A 72 -3.14 -32.74 -5.52
CA SER A 72 -3.17 -34.14 -5.07
C SER A 72 -2.55 -35.07 -6.11
N ALA A 73 -2.86 -34.87 -7.38
CA ALA A 73 -2.27 -35.62 -8.49
C ALA A 73 -0.75 -35.40 -8.55
N LEU A 74 -0.27 -34.15 -8.48
CA LEU A 74 1.16 -33.80 -8.45
C LEU A 74 1.91 -34.40 -7.25
N LYS A 75 1.23 -34.58 -6.10
CA LYS A 75 1.80 -35.23 -4.91
C LYS A 75 1.84 -36.76 -5.03
N ARG A 76 0.90 -37.36 -5.77
CA ARG A 76 0.71 -38.82 -5.88
C ARG A 76 1.46 -39.44 -7.05
N ILE A 77 1.59 -38.71 -8.16
CA ILE A 77 2.10 -39.24 -9.42
C ILE A 77 3.63 -39.23 -9.41
N THR A 78 4.22 -40.42 -9.42
CA THR A 78 5.68 -40.61 -9.41
C THR A 78 6.31 -40.72 -10.79
N PHE A 79 5.55 -40.70 -11.89
CA PHE A 79 6.14 -40.83 -13.22
C PHE A 79 5.36 -40.04 -14.28
N THR A 80 6.06 -39.12 -14.98
CA THR A 80 5.86 -38.63 -16.36
C THR A 80 5.36 -37.20 -16.67
N LEU A 81 4.76 -36.43 -15.76
CA LEU A 81 4.38 -35.04 -16.09
C LEU A 81 5.59 -34.09 -15.99
N GLU A 82 6.10 -33.66 -17.14
CA GLU A 82 7.24 -32.74 -17.25
C GLU A 82 6.80 -31.30 -17.53
N GLU A 83 5.64 -31.13 -18.16
CA GLU A 83 5.11 -29.82 -18.52
C GLU A 83 3.70 -29.61 -17.98
N LEU A 84 3.54 -28.54 -17.19
CA LEU A 84 2.25 -28.07 -16.69
C LEU A 84 1.95 -26.70 -17.31
N ASP A 85 0.92 -26.65 -18.15
CA ASP A 85 0.49 -25.43 -18.82
C ASP A 85 -0.88 -25.01 -18.29
N LEU A 86 -0.92 -23.97 -17.47
CA LEU A 86 -2.14 -23.35 -16.94
C LEU A 86 -2.41 -22.01 -17.59
N SER A 87 -1.79 -21.71 -18.71
CA SER A 87 -1.93 -20.42 -19.39
C SER A 87 -3.38 -20.09 -19.69
N ARG A 88 -3.75 -18.80 -19.64
CA ARG A 88 -5.11 -18.28 -19.85
C ARG A 88 -6.14 -18.82 -18.86
N ASN A 89 -5.69 -19.22 -17.67
CA ASN A 89 -6.56 -19.55 -16.56
C ASN A 89 -6.41 -18.57 -15.39
N SER A 90 -7.48 -18.41 -14.62
CA SER A 90 -7.44 -17.73 -13.32
C SER A 90 -7.12 -18.75 -12.24
N VAL A 91 -5.97 -18.61 -11.57
CA VAL A 91 -5.59 -19.44 -10.43
C VAL A 91 -5.97 -18.70 -9.15
N LYS A 92 -7.08 -19.10 -8.51
CA LYS A 92 -7.52 -18.52 -7.23
C LYS A 92 -6.48 -18.75 -6.14
N GLU A 93 -6.39 -17.82 -5.19
CA GLU A 93 -5.45 -17.86 -4.07
C GLU A 93 -5.54 -19.16 -3.26
N SER A 94 -6.76 -19.57 -2.88
CA SER A 94 -6.99 -20.79 -2.10
C SER A 94 -6.51 -22.07 -2.82
N GLY A 95 -6.52 -22.07 -4.15
CA GLY A 95 -5.99 -23.18 -4.97
C GLY A 95 -4.50 -23.06 -5.27
N ALA A 96 -3.97 -21.84 -5.39
CA ALA A 96 -2.58 -21.55 -5.72
C ALA A 96 -1.62 -22.05 -4.63
N GLU A 97 -1.96 -21.86 -3.35
CA GLU A 97 -1.12 -22.31 -2.24
C GLU A 97 -0.90 -23.82 -2.27
N LEU A 98 -1.98 -24.59 -2.42
CA LEU A 98 -1.92 -26.06 -2.48
C LEU A 98 -1.17 -26.54 -3.73
N LEU A 99 -1.43 -25.91 -4.87
CA LEU A 99 -0.81 -26.23 -6.14
C LEU A 99 0.69 -25.93 -6.15
N PHE A 100 1.09 -24.74 -5.73
CA PHE A 100 2.50 -24.33 -5.67
C PHE A 100 3.27 -25.06 -4.58
N ALA A 101 2.63 -25.39 -3.45
CA ALA A 101 3.22 -26.30 -2.47
C ALA A 101 3.46 -27.71 -3.05
N ALA A 102 2.55 -28.20 -3.91
CA ALA A 102 2.74 -29.47 -4.61
C ALA A 102 3.87 -29.38 -5.64
N LEU A 103 3.94 -28.31 -6.44
CA LEU A 103 5.02 -28.08 -7.41
C LEU A 103 6.39 -27.89 -6.76
N LYS A 104 6.46 -27.32 -5.56
CA LYS A 104 7.71 -27.18 -4.81
C LYS A 104 8.24 -28.52 -4.27
N SER A 105 7.37 -29.52 -4.11
CA SER A 105 7.73 -30.81 -3.53
C SER A 105 8.86 -31.51 -4.32
N SER A 106 9.79 -32.16 -3.63
CA SER A 106 10.86 -32.95 -4.26
C SER A 106 10.36 -34.16 -5.07
N ASN A 107 9.11 -34.57 -4.81
CA ASN A 107 8.46 -35.63 -5.56
C ASN A 107 7.89 -35.15 -6.91
N CYS A 108 7.73 -33.83 -7.10
CA CYS A 108 7.28 -33.26 -8.36
C CYS A 108 8.37 -33.38 -9.44
N LYS A 109 7.96 -33.65 -10.68
CA LYS A 109 8.84 -33.81 -11.85
C LYS A 109 8.57 -32.79 -12.96
N VAL A 110 7.72 -31.79 -12.70
CA VAL A 110 7.37 -30.74 -13.66
C VAL A 110 8.58 -29.83 -13.88
N THR A 111 9.24 -29.99 -15.01
CA THR A 111 10.38 -29.14 -15.41
C THR A 111 9.94 -27.84 -16.05
N THR A 112 8.74 -27.78 -16.63
CA THR A 112 8.22 -26.63 -17.35
C THR A 112 6.88 -26.21 -16.79
N LEU A 113 6.79 -24.97 -16.28
CA LEU A 113 5.55 -24.37 -15.79
C LEU A 113 5.18 -23.16 -16.66
N ARG A 114 4.02 -23.22 -17.30
CA ARG A 114 3.45 -22.08 -18.04
C ARG A 114 2.24 -21.53 -17.33
N LEU A 115 2.29 -20.23 -17.04
CA LEU A 115 1.25 -19.43 -16.42
C LEU A 115 1.01 -18.16 -17.26
N SER A 116 1.15 -18.28 -18.58
CA SER A 116 1.05 -17.13 -19.48
C SER A 116 -0.39 -16.62 -19.55
N ASP A 117 -0.61 -15.32 -19.63
CA ASP A 117 -1.95 -14.70 -19.63
C ASP A 117 -2.84 -15.15 -18.44
N CYS A 118 -2.23 -15.43 -17.29
CA CYS A 118 -2.96 -15.76 -16.06
C CYS A 118 -3.39 -14.49 -15.28
N ILE A 119 -4.31 -14.67 -14.34
CA ILE A 119 -4.59 -13.67 -13.31
C ILE A 119 -3.93 -14.18 -12.02
N LEU A 120 -2.72 -13.70 -11.73
CA LEU A 120 -1.96 -14.05 -10.54
C LEU A 120 -2.09 -12.91 -9.51
N SER A 121 -2.68 -13.19 -8.34
CA SER A 121 -2.66 -12.24 -7.22
C SER A 121 -1.24 -12.11 -6.65
N LYS A 122 -1.00 -11.09 -5.81
CA LYS A 122 0.28 -10.92 -5.12
C LYS A 122 0.63 -12.15 -4.27
N ARG A 123 -0.33 -12.71 -3.54
CA ARG A 123 -0.13 -13.92 -2.71
C ARG A 123 0.12 -15.17 -3.55
N CYS A 124 -0.54 -15.30 -4.71
CA CYS A 124 -0.19 -16.33 -5.69
C CYS A 124 1.27 -16.20 -6.14
N LEU A 125 1.74 -14.97 -6.38
CA LEU A 125 3.11 -14.70 -6.78
C LEU A 125 4.12 -14.99 -5.65
N ASP A 126 3.83 -14.61 -4.40
CA ASP A 126 4.64 -14.94 -3.23
C ASP A 126 4.76 -16.46 -3.05
N SER A 127 3.66 -17.19 -3.28
CA SER A 127 3.66 -18.65 -3.28
C SER A 127 4.45 -19.23 -4.46
N LEU A 128 4.37 -18.65 -5.65
CA LEU A 128 5.16 -19.04 -6.83
C LEU A 128 6.66 -18.85 -6.62
N VAL A 129 7.08 -17.78 -5.92
CA VAL A 129 8.48 -17.54 -5.55
C VAL A 129 9.06 -18.74 -4.80
N SER A 130 8.24 -19.42 -3.99
CA SER A 130 8.67 -20.62 -3.27
C SER A 130 8.99 -21.80 -4.20
N VAL A 131 8.34 -21.88 -5.38
CA VAL A 131 8.55 -22.90 -6.42
C VAL A 131 9.87 -22.67 -7.17
N LEU A 132 10.36 -21.43 -7.25
CA LEU A 132 11.67 -21.11 -7.84
C LEU A 132 12.85 -21.79 -7.12
N ASN A 133 12.62 -22.21 -5.87
CA ASN A 133 13.59 -22.98 -5.07
C ASN A 133 13.56 -24.48 -5.36
N ALA A 134 12.63 -24.95 -6.19
CA ALA A 134 12.57 -26.34 -6.59
C ALA A 134 13.79 -26.70 -7.45
N ASP A 135 14.37 -27.87 -7.18
CA ASP A 135 15.57 -28.38 -7.87
C ASP A 135 15.27 -28.98 -9.26
N HIS A 136 13.99 -29.11 -9.62
CA HIS A 136 13.53 -29.73 -10.85
C HIS A 136 12.94 -28.75 -11.86
N LEU A 137 12.51 -27.55 -11.45
CA LEU A 137 11.94 -26.56 -12.37
C LEU A 137 13.04 -25.92 -13.23
N MET A 138 12.90 -26.03 -14.56
CA MET A 138 13.86 -25.59 -15.58
C MET A 138 13.31 -24.44 -16.44
N GLU A 139 12.01 -24.37 -16.68
CA GLU A 139 11.37 -23.31 -17.47
C GLU A 139 10.15 -22.74 -16.73
N LEU A 140 10.07 -21.41 -16.67
CA LEU A 140 8.94 -20.67 -16.15
C LEU A 140 8.51 -19.62 -17.18
N ASP A 141 7.25 -19.72 -17.61
CA ASP A 141 6.63 -18.75 -18.51
C ASP A 141 5.54 -17.96 -17.77
N LEU A 142 5.78 -16.66 -17.61
CA LEU A 142 4.87 -15.69 -17.01
C LEU A 142 4.43 -14.62 -18.02
N SER A 143 4.61 -14.86 -19.32
CA SER A 143 4.32 -13.88 -20.37
C SER A 143 2.85 -13.46 -20.37
N GLY A 144 2.54 -12.21 -20.71
CA GLY A 144 1.16 -11.70 -20.79
C GLY A 144 0.53 -11.32 -19.44
N ASN A 145 1.20 -11.57 -18.31
CA ASN A 145 0.75 -11.16 -16.98
C ASN A 145 1.01 -9.66 -16.74
N LYS A 146 0.14 -8.78 -17.26
CA LYS A 146 0.29 -7.30 -17.19
C LYS A 146 0.28 -6.71 -15.77
N TYR A 147 -0.21 -7.46 -14.79
CA TYR A 147 -0.24 -7.04 -13.38
C TYR A 147 1.04 -7.39 -12.64
N LEU A 148 1.96 -8.15 -13.25
CA LEU A 148 3.25 -8.48 -12.65
C LEU A 148 4.06 -7.20 -12.34
N ARG A 149 4.21 -6.32 -13.34
CA ARG A 149 4.94 -5.03 -13.24
C ARG A 149 6.33 -5.20 -12.59
N ASP A 150 6.94 -4.10 -12.18
CA ASP A 150 8.27 -4.12 -11.56
C ASP A 150 8.28 -4.78 -10.18
N SER A 151 7.20 -4.63 -9.40
CA SER A 151 7.09 -5.22 -8.06
C SER A 151 7.10 -6.75 -8.11
N GLY A 152 6.43 -7.36 -9.10
CA GLY A 152 6.44 -8.79 -9.28
C GLY A 152 7.79 -9.32 -9.74
N VAL A 153 8.46 -8.62 -10.66
CA VAL A 153 9.83 -8.98 -11.07
C VAL A 153 10.83 -8.83 -9.92
N LYS A 154 10.65 -7.86 -9.04
CA LYS A 154 11.45 -7.75 -7.81
C LYS A 154 11.32 -9.00 -6.94
N LEU A 155 10.09 -9.45 -6.66
CA LEU A 155 9.82 -10.66 -5.87
C LEU A 155 10.42 -11.90 -6.51
N LEU A 156 10.23 -12.07 -7.83
CA LEU A 156 10.85 -13.16 -8.59
C LEU A 156 12.37 -13.10 -8.47
N SER A 157 12.98 -11.94 -8.70
CA SER A 157 14.42 -11.73 -8.64
C SER A 157 14.98 -12.07 -7.26
N ASP A 158 14.30 -11.68 -6.18
CA ASP A 158 14.67 -12.04 -4.81
C ASP A 158 14.60 -13.56 -4.58
N GLY A 159 13.59 -14.25 -5.11
CA GLY A 159 13.51 -15.71 -5.11
C GLY A 159 14.65 -16.39 -5.87
N LEU A 160 15.02 -15.81 -7.02
CA LEU A 160 16.08 -16.32 -7.90
C LEU A 160 17.47 -16.17 -7.29
N ARG A 161 17.67 -15.28 -6.32
CA ARG A 161 18.94 -15.15 -5.58
C ARG A 161 19.24 -16.39 -4.72
N ASN A 162 18.26 -17.26 -4.49
CA ASN A 162 18.48 -18.49 -3.73
C ASN A 162 19.25 -19.55 -4.55
N ARG A 163 20.14 -20.29 -3.86
CA ARG A 163 21.16 -21.17 -4.47
C ARG A 163 20.68 -22.59 -4.81
N TYR A 164 19.42 -22.93 -4.52
CA TYR A 164 18.89 -24.29 -4.69
C TYR A 164 18.15 -24.52 -6.02
N GLY A 165 17.61 -23.47 -6.63
CA GLY A 165 16.82 -23.56 -7.87
C GLY A 165 17.68 -23.84 -9.11
N ARG A 166 17.10 -24.54 -10.10
CA ARG A 166 17.76 -24.88 -11.38
C ARG A 166 17.14 -24.21 -12.61
N LEU A 167 16.35 -23.15 -12.41
CA LEU A 167 15.64 -22.48 -13.50
C LEU A 167 16.64 -22.04 -14.60
N ARG A 168 16.38 -22.41 -15.86
CA ARG A 168 17.23 -22.09 -17.02
C ARG A 168 16.55 -21.09 -17.95
N THR A 169 15.23 -21.14 -18.03
CA THR A 169 14.45 -20.30 -18.94
C THR A 169 13.43 -19.50 -18.14
N LEU A 170 13.45 -18.18 -18.33
CA LEU A 170 12.46 -17.26 -17.76
C LEU A 170 11.86 -16.40 -18.87
N ARG A 171 10.54 -16.48 -19.06
CA ARG A 171 9.81 -15.64 -20.02
C ARG A 171 8.88 -14.67 -19.31
N LEU A 172 9.06 -13.38 -19.57
CA LEU A 172 8.34 -12.25 -18.97
C LEU A 172 7.86 -11.29 -20.06
N SER A 173 7.52 -11.82 -21.24
CA SER A 173 7.11 -10.98 -22.36
C SER A 173 5.75 -10.33 -22.08
N SER A 174 5.57 -9.06 -22.44
CA SER A 174 4.29 -8.33 -22.27
C SER A 174 3.76 -8.33 -20.83
N CYS A 175 4.64 -8.10 -19.84
CA CYS A 175 4.34 -8.07 -18.41
C CYS A 175 4.21 -6.65 -17.82
N ASN A 176 4.20 -5.61 -18.67
CA ASN A 176 4.18 -4.20 -18.29
C ASN A 176 5.36 -3.80 -17.40
N LEU A 177 6.56 -4.25 -17.78
CA LEU A 177 7.82 -3.97 -17.09
C LEU A 177 8.40 -2.62 -17.53
N SER A 178 9.11 -1.96 -16.62
CA SER A 178 9.89 -0.74 -16.87
C SER A 178 11.40 -0.98 -16.71
N GLU A 179 12.19 0.07 -16.85
CA GLU A 179 13.63 0.11 -16.56
C GLU A 179 14.04 -0.45 -15.19
N ASN A 180 13.18 -0.33 -14.16
CA ASN A 180 13.46 -0.87 -12.82
C ASN A 180 13.55 -2.40 -12.81
N SER A 181 12.76 -3.08 -13.64
CA SER A 181 12.79 -4.55 -13.75
C SER A 181 14.16 -5.05 -14.23
N CYS A 182 14.84 -4.27 -15.08
CA CYS A 182 16.18 -4.62 -15.57
C CYS A 182 17.23 -4.61 -14.45
N ASP A 183 17.14 -3.68 -13.48
CA ASP A 183 18.04 -3.63 -12.32
C ASP A 183 17.88 -4.86 -11.42
N TYR A 184 16.64 -5.26 -11.14
CA TYR A 184 16.35 -6.44 -10.33
C TYR A 184 16.87 -7.73 -10.99
N LEU A 185 16.65 -7.88 -12.30
CA LEU A 185 17.14 -9.03 -13.06
C LEU A 185 18.67 -9.02 -13.20
N ALA A 186 19.29 -7.86 -13.44
CA ALA A 186 20.74 -7.71 -13.46
C ALA A 186 21.35 -8.16 -12.13
N SER A 187 20.80 -7.69 -11.02
CA SER A 187 21.21 -8.10 -9.67
C SER A 187 21.02 -9.61 -9.43
N ALA A 188 19.96 -10.22 -9.99
CA ALA A 188 19.73 -11.66 -9.89
C ALA A 188 20.75 -12.48 -10.72
N ILE A 189 21.16 -11.96 -11.89
CA ILE A 189 22.23 -12.54 -12.72
C ILE A 189 23.59 -12.44 -12.00
N GLU A 190 23.87 -11.33 -11.33
CA GLU A 190 25.14 -11.09 -10.64
C GLU A 190 25.32 -11.94 -9.37
N SER A 191 24.23 -12.20 -8.66
CA SER A 191 24.25 -12.86 -7.36
C SER A 191 24.29 -14.40 -7.45
N ARG A 192 23.88 -14.98 -8.58
CA ARG A 192 23.79 -16.43 -8.76
C ARG A 192 24.55 -16.91 -10.00
N PRO A 193 25.67 -17.63 -9.83
CA PRO A 193 26.26 -18.42 -10.91
C PRO A 193 25.22 -19.42 -11.42
N ASP A 194 25.05 -19.53 -12.74
CA ASP A 194 24.13 -20.47 -13.41
C ASP A 194 22.63 -20.10 -13.35
N CYS A 195 22.30 -18.81 -13.16
CA CYS A 195 20.93 -18.37 -12.90
C CYS A 195 19.92 -18.57 -14.06
N PHE A 196 20.28 -18.28 -15.32
CA PHE A 196 19.46 -18.51 -16.53
C PHE A 196 20.35 -18.72 -17.76
N GLU A 197 19.89 -19.55 -18.70
CA GLU A 197 20.42 -19.68 -20.06
C GLU A 197 19.56 -18.93 -21.09
N GLU A 198 18.26 -18.73 -20.84
CA GLU A 198 17.34 -18.01 -21.73
C GLU A 198 16.50 -17.00 -20.94
N LEU A 199 16.44 -15.75 -21.43
CA LEU A 199 15.65 -14.67 -20.89
C LEU A 199 14.88 -13.96 -22.01
N ASP A 200 13.56 -13.90 -21.86
CA ASP A 200 12.69 -13.18 -22.78
C ASP A 200 11.97 -12.04 -22.06
N LEU A 201 12.30 -10.80 -22.43
CA LEU A 201 11.68 -9.57 -21.90
C LEU A 201 10.93 -8.79 -22.98
N SER A 202 10.64 -9.41 -24.11
CA SER A 202 10.03 -8.77 -25.27
C SER A 202 8.69 -8.10 -24.93
N LEU A 203 8.30 -7.07 -25.69
CA LEU A 203 7.03 -6.34 -25.54
C LEU A 203 6.88 -5.63 -24.18
N ASN A 204 7.98 -5.13 -23.61
CA ASN A 204 7.99 -4.34 -22.37
C ASN A 204 8.65 -2.98 -22.59
N ASN A 205 8.27 -1.96 -21.81
CA ASN A 205 8.79 -0.61 -21.97
C ASN A 205 10.11 -0.39 -21.21
N LEU A 206 11.16 -1.11 -21.62
CA LEU A 206 12.45 -1.14 -20.90
C LEU A 206 13.31 0.10 -21.17
N GLN A 207 13.25 0.65 -22.38
CA GLN A 207 14.02 1.81 -22.84
C GLN A 207 15.55 1.62 -22.73
N ASP A 208 16.33 2.59 -23.20
CA ASP A 208 17.80 2.53 -23.16
C ASP A 208 18.36 2.49 -21.73
N SER A 209 17.71 3.17 -20.79
CA SER A 209 18.02 3.18 -19.35
C SER A 209 17.99 1.78 -18.75
N GLY A 210 16.90 1.04 -18.98
CA GLY A 210 16.74 -0.34 -18.52
C GLY A 210 17.77 -1.27 -19.16
N ILE A 211 18.00 -1.13 -20.47
CA ILE A 211 18.98 -1.96 -21.18
C ILE A 211 20.40 -1.72 -20.69
N LYS A 212 20.74 -0.49 -20.30
CA LYS A 212 22.05 -0.19 -19.69
C LYS A 212 22.24 -0.92 -18.36
N LEU A 213 21.23 -0.93 -17.50
CA LEU A 213 21.24 -1.66 -16.23
C LEU A 213 21.37 -3.18 -16.46
N LEU A 214 20.57 -3.73 -17.39
CA LEU A 214 20.67 -5.15 -17.76
C LEU A 214 22.07 -5.49 -18.31
N SER A 215 22.63 -4.62 -19.14
CA SER A 215 23.96 -4.78 -19.75
C SER A 215 25.08 -4.83 -18.72
N ASP A 216 24.95 -4.14 -17.59
CA ASP A 216 25.93 -4.22 -16.51
C ASP A 216 25.90 -5.60 -15.84
N GLY A 217 24.72 -6.16 -15.58
CA GLY A 217 24.57 -7.54 -15.10
C GLY A 217 25.11 -8.59 -16.09
N LEU A 218 24.92 -8.38 -17.40
CA LEU A 218 25.44 -9.27 -18.46
C LEU A 218 26.97 -9.29 -18.54
N LYS A 219 27.68 -8.27 -18.05
CA LYS A 219 29.15 -8.23 -18.00
C LYS A 219 29.72 -9.12 -16.89
N SER A 220 28.89 -9.54 -15.94
CA SER A 220 29.31 -10.33 -14.79
C SER A 220 29.93 -11.68 -15.20
N GLN A 221 30.96 -12.11 -14.47
CA GLN A 221 31.58 -13.42 -14.65
C GLN A 221 30.65 -14.61 -14.37
N TYR A 222 29.52 -14.33 -13.70
CA TYR A 222 28.50 -15.32 -13.33
C TYR A 222 27.39 -15.45 -14.38
N CYS A 223 27.37 -14.58 -15.39
CA CYS A 223 26.37 -14.64 -16.45
C CYS A 223 26.59 -15.88 -17.33
N LYS A 224 25.52 -16.68 -17.51
CA LYS A 224 25.48 -17.88 -18.37
C LYS A 224 24.40 -17.81 -19.45
N LEU A 225 23.90 -16.60 -19.70
CA LEU A 225 22.84 -16.36 -20.65
C LEU A 225 23.34 -16.67 -22.07
N LYS A 226 22.62 -17.55 -22.78
CA LYS A 226 22.87 -17.94 -24.17
C LYS A 226 21.87 -17.29 -25.12
N THR A 227 20.66 -17.02 -24.65
CA THR A 227 19.57 -16.45 -25.45
C THR A 227 18.96 -15.26 -24.73
N LEU A 228 18.91 -14.11 -25.40
CA LEU A 228 18.27 -12.90 -24.92
C LEU A 228 17.31 -12.36 -25.98
N ARG A 229 16.03 -12.22 -25.63
CA ARG A 229 15.00 -11.63 -26.51
C ARG A 229 14.48 -10.33 -25.91
N LEU A 230 14.56 -9.27 -26.70
CA LEU A 230 14.19 -7.89 -26.38
C LEU A 230 13.38 -7.28 -27.52
N VAL A 231 12.45 -8.05 -28.09
CA VAL A 231 11.64 -7.60 -29.23
C VAL A 231 10.71 -6.48 -28.79
N ASN A 232 10.60 -5.38 -29.53
CA ASN A 232 9.72 -4.24 -29.21
C ASN A 232 9.90 -3.73 -27.76
N CYS A 233 11.13 -3.34 -27.37
CA CYS A 233 11.47 -2.87 -26.03
C CYS A 233 11.77 -1.37 -25.93
N LEU A 234 11.50 -0.61 -27.01
CA LEU A 234 11.85 0.81 -27.18
C LEU A 234 13.34 1.10 -27.02
N ILE A 235 14.18 0.24 -27.61
CA ILE A 235 15.64 0.37 -27.59
C ILE A 235 16.08 1.23 -28.78
N SER A 236 16.95 2.21 -28.53
CA SER A 236 17.61 3.01 -29.56
C SER A 236 19.07 2.59 -29.76
N ASP A 237 19.81 3.34 -30.57
CA ASP A 237 21.24 3.16 -30.77
C ASP A 237 22.04 3.25 -29.45
N GLU A 238 21.56 4.01 -28.46
CA GLU A 238 22.23 4.15 -27.16
C GLU A 238 22.14 2.85 -26.34
N GLY A 239 20.94 2.27 -26.18
CA GLY A 239 20.77 0.98 -25.52
C GLY A 239 21.46 -0.15 -26.27
N CYS A 240 21.44 -0.11 -27.61
CA CYS A 240 22.20 -1.04 -28.44
C CYS A 240 23.71 -0.98 -28.17
N ALA A 241 24.27 0.23 -28.01
CA ALA A 241 25.69 0.39 -27.69
C ALA A 241 26.05 -0.22 -26.32
N ALA A 242 25.16 -0.10 -25.33
CA ALA A 242 25.33 -0.73 -24.02
C ALA A 242 25.36 -2.27 -24.13
N LEU A 243 24.43 -2.86 -24.90
CA LEU A 243 24.41 -4.30 -25.16
C LEU A 243 25.65 -4.78 -25.88
N VAL A 244 26.07 -4.09 -26.95
CA VAL A 244 27.29 -4.43 -27.70
C VAL A 244 28.51 -4.42 -26.77
N SER A 245 28.62 -3.42 -25.89
CA SER A 245 29.68 -3.36 -24.89
C SER A 245 29.64 -4.55 -23.93
N ALA A 246 28.46 -5.00 -23.50
CA ALA A 246 28.34 -6.19 -22.65
C ALA A 246 28.74 -7.48 -23.39
N LEU A 247 28.39 -7.60 -24.67
CA LEU A 247 28.69 -8.77 -25.50
C LEU A 247 30.16 -8.89 -25.89
N GLN A 248 30.89 -7.77 -25.92
CA GLN A 248 32.34 -7.76 -26.09
C GLN A 248 33.10 -8.16 -24.81
N SER A 249 32.42 -8.27 -23.66
CA SER A 249 33.05 -8.76 -22.44
C SER A 249 33.49 -10.22 -22.61
N LYS A 250 34.68 -10.54 -22.12
CA LYS A 250 35.22 -11.92 -22.11
C LYS A 250 34.31 -12.94 -21.40
N HIS A 251 33.42 -12.45 -20.55
CA HIS A 251 32.49 -13.25 -19.75
C HIS A 251 31.16 -13.54 -20.44
N SER A 252 30.86 -12.86 -21.55
CA SER A 252 29.61 -13.11 -22.27
C SER A 252 29.66 -14.47 -22.96
N ASP A 253 28.62 -15.27 -22.75
CA ASP A 253 28.39 -16.56 -23.42
C ASP A 253 27.16 -16.50 -24.35
N LEU A 254 26.66 -15.29 -24.67
CA LEU A 254 25.46 -15.11 -25.46
C LEU A 254 25.67 -15.60 -26.90
N THR A 255 24.77 -16.46 -27.36
CA THR A 255 24.76 -17.04 -28.71
C THR A 255 23.58 -16.58 -29.57
N GLU A 256 22.49 -16.14 -28.95
CA GLU A 256 21.28 -15.69 -29.64
C GLU A 256 20.80 -14.36 -29.05
N LEU A 257 20.64 -13.36 -29.92
CA LEU A 257 20.11 -12.04 -29.57
C LEU A 257 19.01 -11.64 -30.54
N ASP A 258 17.85 -11.28 -30.00
CA ASP A 258 16.72 -10.76 -30.76
C ASP A 258 16.37 -9.33 -30.33
N LEU A 259 16.63 -8.36 -31.21
CA LEU A 259 16.35 -6.94 -31.06
C LEU A 259 15.27 -6.46 -32.05
N SER A 260 14.51 -7.38 -32.65
CA SER A 260 13.50 -7.04 -33.67
C SER A 260 12.47 -6.03 -33.13
N GLY A 261 12.01 -5.11 -33.98
CA GLY A 261 10.96 -4.14 -33.58
C GLY A 261 11.44 -3.02 -32.64
N ASN A 262 12.75 -2.80 -32.51
CA ASN A 262 13.30 -1.64 -31.81
C ASN A 262 13.66 -0.51 -32.77
N GLU A 263 13.94 0.68 -32.23
CA GLU A 263 14.20 1.91 -32.98
C GLU A 263 15.70 2.07 -33.32
N LEU A 264 16.33 1.00 -33.80
CA LEU A 264 17.74 1.02 -34.20
C LEU A 264 17.92 1.77 -35.51
N GLN A 265 18.80 2.77 -35.50
CA GLN A 265 19.20 3.53 -36.69
C GLN A 265 20.57 3.06 -37.18
N ASP A 266 21.20 3.86 -38.06
CA ASP A 266 22.46 3.52 -38.70
C ASP A 266 23.60 3.27 -37.70
N GLN A 267 23.60 3.94 -36.54
CA GLN A 267 24.69 3.79 -35.58
C GLN A 267 24.59 2.48 -34.81
N GLY A 268 23.39 2.07 -34.38
CA GLY A 268 23.15 0.78 -33.74
C GLY A 268 23.47 -0.37 -34.69
N MET A 269 23.05 -0.26 -35.95
CA MET A 269 23.35 -1.26 -36.99
C MET A 269 24.86 -1.39 -37.27
N LYS A 270 25.61 -0.29 -37.30
CA LYS A 270 27.07 -0.32 -37.43
C LYS A 270 27.74 -1.02 -36.25
N LEU A 271 27.28 -0.76 -35.02
CA LEU A 271 27.83 -1.39 -33.82
C LEU A 271 27.57 -2.90 -33.80
N LEU A 272 26.38 -3.34 -34.23
CA LEU A 272 26.04 -4.75 -34.35
C LEU A 272 26.85 -5.44 -35.46
N SER A 273 27.07 -4.80 -36.62
CA SER A 273 27.95 -5.34 -37.67
C SER A 273 29.38 -5.54 -37.16
N ALA A 274 29.93 -4.51 -36.51
CA ALA A 274 31.27 -4.58 -35.92
C ALA A 274 31.38 -5.66 -34.82
N LEU A 275 30.32 -5.86 -34.03
CA LEU A 275 30.25 -6.95 -33.06
C LEU A 275 30.33 -8.31 -33.74
N VAL A 276 29.54 -8.55 -34.78
CA VAL A 276 29.49 -9.84 -35.50
C VAL A 276 30.80 -10.13 -36.26
N GLU A 277 31.48 -9.10 -36.76
CA GLU A 277 32.78 -9.21 -37.42
C GLU A 277 33.94 -9.45 -36.44
N SER A 278 33.73 -9.18 -35.14
CA SER A 278 34.76 -9.38 -34.11
C SER A 278 35.11 -10.88 -33.97
N PRO A 279 36.40 -11.24 -33.92
CA PRO A 279 36.82 -12.63 -33.76
C PRO A 279 36.38 -13.26 -32.43
N ASP A 280 36.11 -12.43 -31.43
CA ASP A 280 35.68 -12.86 -30.09
C ASP A 280 34.15 -12.99 -29.96
N CYS A 281 33.40 -12.71 -31.04
CA CYS A 281 31.95 -12.80 -31.03
C CYS A 281 31.47 -14.26 -30.97
N LYS A 282 30.64 -14.57 -29.97
CA LYS A 282 30.03 -15.90 -29.78
C LYS A 282 28.62 -16.01 -30.37
N LEU A 283 28.05 -14.90 -30.85
CA LEU A 283 26.71 -14.88 -31.44
C LEU A 283 26.65 -15.78 -32.67
N LYS A 284 25.68 -16.70 -32.65
CA LYS A 284 25.29 -17.55 -33.77
C LYS A 284 24.08 -17.00 -34.50
N THR A 285 23.18 -16.35 -33.76
CA THR A 285 21.94 -15.80 -34.28
C THR A 285 21.79 -14.37 -33.78
N LEU A 286 21.65 -13.43 -34.71
CA LEU A 286 21.26 -12.05 -34.44
C LEU A 286 20.04 -11.70 -35.29
N ARG A 287 19.01 -11.12 -34.66
CA ARG A 287 17.79 -10.64 -35.31
C ARG A 287 17.55 -9.18 -34.93
N VAL A 288 17.25 -8.33 -35.90
CA VAL A 288 17.12 -6.86 -35.74
C VAL A 288 15.92 -6.25 -36.47
N GLU A 289 15.33 -6.97 -37.44
CA GLU A 289 14.13 -6.54 -38.17
C GLU A 289 13.16 -7.71 -38.30
N GLU A 290 11.85 -7.46 -38.25
CA GLU A 290 10.81 -8.48 -38.48
C GLU A 290 11.03 -9.15 -39.85
N GLY A 291 11.54 -10.38 -39.81
CA GLY A 291 11.61 -11.28 -40.96
C GLY A 291 12.65 -10.99 -42.04
N ARG A 292 13.64 -10.10 -41.83
CA ARG A 292 14.59 -9.74 -42.91
C ARG A 292 16.09 -9.87 -42.64
N ASN A 293 16.56 -9.98 -41.40
CA ASN A 293 17.98 -10.15 -41.13
C ASN A 293 18.23 -11.25 -40.09
N LEU A 294 18.34 -12.49 -40.54
CA LEU A 294 18.96 -13.58 -39.77
C LEU A 294 20.43 -13.66 -40.17
N ILE A 295 21.34 -13.15 -39.35
CA ILE A 295 22.73 -13.59 -39.44
C ILE A 295 22.80 -14.92 -38.69
N THR A 296 22.72 -16.03 -39.42
CA THR A 296 22.99 -17.37 -38.87
C THR A 296 24.44 -17.71 -39.16
N MET A 297 25.34 -17.54 -38.19
CA MET A 297 26.77 -17.82 -38.33
C MET A 297 27.01 -19.35 -38.34
N GLY A 298 26.86 -19.97 -39.51
CA GLY A 298 27.20 -21.38 -39.74
C GLY A 298 28.69 -21.55 -40.05
N LYS A 299 29.39 -22.37 -39.26
CA LYS A 299 30.78 -22.79 -39.56
C LYS A 299 30.86 -23.51 -40.91
N THR A 300 31.06 -22.81 -42.01
CA THR A 300 31.59 -23.42 -43.23
C THR A 300 33.10 -23.60 -43.07
N LYS A 301 33.50 -24.86 -42.99
CA LYS A 301 34.91 -25.29 -43.09
C LYS A 301 35.57 -24.60 -44.28
N ARG A 302 36.79 -24.10 -44.06
CA ARG A 302 37.78 -23.83 -45.11
C ARG A 302 37.74 -24.95 -46.15
N SER A 303 37.46 -24.59 -47.40
CA SER A 303 38.09 -25.23 -48.56
C SER A 303 38.81 -24.13 -49.33
N ASP A 304 40.11 -24.30 -49.45
CA ASP A 304 41.01 -23.45 -50.23
C ASP A 304 40.55 -23.34 -51.69
N SER A 305 40.33 -22.12 -52.16
CA SER A 305 40.71 -21.71 -53.52
C SER A 305 40.70 -20.20 -53.63
N ALA A 306 41.87 -19.65 -53.97
CA ALA A 306 42.16 -18.24 -54.12
C ALA A 306 41.22 -17.51 -55.09
N GLN A 307 40.88 -16.26 -54.79
CA GLN A 307 41.10 -15.12 -55.69
C GLN A 307 40.88 -13.79 -54.96
N ARG A 308 41.87 -12.89 -55.13
CA ARG A 308 41.84 -11.48 -54.74
C ARG A 308 40.61 -10.81 -55.36
N TYR A 309 39.87 -9.99 -54.63
CA TYR A 309 39.35 -8.69 -55.08
C TYR A 309 38.95 -7.86 -53.86
N SER A 310 39.15 -6.55 -54.02
CA SER A 310 39.09 -5.47 -53.05
C SER A 310 37.73 -5.33 -52.33
N ALA A 311 37.76 -4.66 -51.18
CA ALA A 311 36.59 -4.19 -50.45
C ALA A 311 35.55 -3.49 -51.35
N PRO A 312 34.27 -3.59 -50.98
CA PRO A 312 33.39 -2.43 -51.15
C PRO A 312 32.63 -2.09 -49.86
N ASP A 313 32.81 -0.84 -49.45
CA ASP A 313 31.77 0.00 -48.83
C ASP A 313 30.45 -0.09 -49.64
N ASP A 314 29.31 0.14 -48.99
CA ASP A 314 27.94 0.26 -49.57
C ASP A 314 27.06 -1.00 -49.68
N LEU A 315 26.62 -1.57 -48.54
CA LEU A 315 25.52 -2.56 -48.50
C LEU A 315 24.21 -2.08 -47.83
N TRP A 316 24.09 -0.82 -47.43
CA TRP A 316 22.86 -0.30 -46.80
C TRP A 316 22.32 0.96 -47.50
N LYS A 317 21.94 0.87 -48.77
CA LYS A 317 21.05 1.88 -49.35
C LYS A 317 19.91 1.28 -50.18
N THR A 318 18.71 1.74 -49.80
CA THR A 318 17.43 1.82 -50.53
C THR A 318 16.58 0.55 -50.68
N THR A 319 15.32 0.63 -50.22
CA THR A 319 14.15 0.90 -51.11
C THR A 319 12.96 1.45 -50.29
N ARG A 320 12.55 2.70 -50.58
CA ARG A 320 11.28 3.32 -50.17
C ARG A 320 10.28 3.09 -51.30
N SER A 321 9.23 2.29 -51.08
CA SER A 321 8.17 2.06 -52.07
C SER A 321 7.08 3.12 -51.94
N GLN A 322 6.67 3.63 -53.10
CA GLN A 322 5.70 4.69 -53.33
C GLN A 322 4.25 4.18 -53.18
N GLN A 323 3.34 5.05 -52.75
CA GLN A 323 1.91 4.98 -53.07
C GLN A 323 1.43 6.38 -53.56
N PRO A 324 0.47 6.44 -54.51
CA PRO A 324 0.13 7.66 -55.27
C PRO A 324 -0.93 8.55 -54.58
N PRO A 325 -1.12 9.82 -55.03
CA PRO A 325 -1.85 10.84 -54.29
C PRO A 325 -3.35 10.96 -54.63
N LEU A 326 -4.14 11.49 -53.70
CA LEU A 326 -5.52 12.00 -53.90
C LEU A 326 -5.54 13.55 -53.83
N PRO A 327 -6.48 14.24 -54.52
CA PRO A 327 -6.35 15.67 -54.89
C PRO A 327 -6.96 16.67 -53.87
N PRO A 328 -6.75 18.00 -54.03
CA PRO A 328 -6.87 19.00 -52.97
C PRO A 328 -8.13 19.89 -53.05
N LYS A 329 -8.54 20.47 -51.91
CA LYS A 329 -9.28 21.74 -51.78
C LYS A 329 -8.79 22.43 -50.49
N ALA A 330 -7.97 23.49 -50.57
CA ALA A 330 -8.31 24.91 -50.75
C ALA A 330 -8.23 25.67 -49.40
N ALA A 331 -7.22 26.55 -49.30
CA ALA A 331 -6.96 27.46 -48.18
C ALA A 331 -7.91 28.66 -48.16
N PRO A 332 -7.84 29.53 -47.13
CA PRO A 332 -7.02 30.74 -47.32
C PRO A 332 -6.18 31.17 -46.10
N LEU A 333 -4.87 31.33 -46.34
CA LEU A 333 -3.95 32.50 -46.21
C LEU A 333 -4.27 33.73 -45.30
N PRO A 334 -3.26 34.56 -44.93
CA PRO A 334 -2.85 34.85 -43.55
C PRO A 334 -2.75 36.36 -43.22
N ARG A 335 -2.22 36.72 -42.04
CA ARG A 335 -1.62 38.05 -41.78
C ARG A 335 -0.32 37.98 -40.96
N GLU A 336 0.77 38.27 -41.68
CA GLU A 336 1.90 39.17 -41.36
C GLU A 336 1.58 40.31 -40.36
N GLN A 337 2.48 40.93 -39.57
CA GLN A 337 3.89 41.30 -39.75
C GLN A 337 4.49 41.91 -38.43
N LEU A 338 5.80 41.70 -38.22
CA LEU A 338 6.89 42.61 -37.75
C LEU A 338 6.68 43.70 -36.65
N TYR A 339 7.59 43.76 -35.66
CA TYR A 339 8.75 44.70 -35.58
C TYR A 339 9.50 44.58 -34.21
N THR A 340 10.73 44.04 -34.22
CA THR A 340 12.05 44.64 -33.84
C THR A 340 12.41 44.75 -32.35
N ARG A 341 13.49 44.14 -31.82
CA ARG A 341 14.96 44.24 -32.06
C ARG A 341 15.62 45.48 -31.40
N GLN A 342 16.52 45.23 -30.43
CA GLN A 342 17.84 45.86 -30.12
C GLN A 342 18.14 45.64 -28.61
N GLY A 343 19.35 45.31 -28.12
CA GLY A 343 20.67 45.07 -28.69
C GLY A 343 21.70 44.67 -27.60
N LYS A 344 22.64 43.78 -27.98
CA LYS A 344 24.10 43.68 -27.65
C LYS A 344 24.64 44.26 -26.32
N LYS A 345 25.21 43.41 -25.41
CA LYS A 345 26.66 43.03 -25.16
C LYS A 345 27.47 44.08 -24.32
N PRO A 346 28.67 43.78 -23.76
CA PRO A 346 29.18 42.67 -22.89
C PRO A 346 30.13 43.20 -21.75
N LEU A 347 30.80 42.30 -20.99
CA LEU A 347 31.98 42.41 -20.05
C LEU A 347 31.62 41.73 -18.70
N GLY A 348 32.46 41.02 -17.97
CA GLY A 348 33.91 40.77 -17.98
C GLY A 348 34.33 40.35 -16.55
N GLU A 349 35.10 39.25 -16.45
CA GLU A 349 36.15 38.90 -15.45
C GLU A 349 36.01 39.27 -13.96
N LEU A 350 36.16 38.25 -13.08
CA LEU A 350 37.19 38.10 -12.01
C LEU A 350 36.89 36.81 -11.22
N GLU A 351 37.66 35.72 -11.40
CA GLU A 351 38.80 35.28 -10.55
C GLU A 351 38.44 34.94 -9.08
N GLN A 352 38.45 33.66 -8.69
CA GLN A 352 39.57 32.87 -8.11
C GLN A 352 39.57 32.81 -6.57
N HIS A 353 40.19 31.73 -6.07
CA HIS A 353 40.45 31.32 -4.67
C HIS A 353 39.30 30.57 -3.95
N LYS A 354 39.47 29.34 -3.44
CA LYS A 354 40.67 28.65 -2.94
C LYS A 354 40.52 27.12 -3.05
N GLN A 355 41.51 26.48 -3.68
CA GLN A 355 41.93 25.11 -3.38
C GLN A 355 42.88 25.09 -2.19
N ARG A 356 42.75 24.09 -1.34
CA ARG A 356 43.83 23.26 -0.75
C ARG A 356 43.13 21.98 -0.25
N ARG A 357 43.35 20.82 -0.90
CA ARG A 357 44.43 19.83 -0.61
C ARG A 357 44.51 19.53 0.88
N GLN A 358 44.62 18.29 1.35
CA GLN A 358 44.75 16.93 0.83
C GLN A 358 44.86 16.09 2.11
N THR A 359 44.44 14.83 2.11
CA THR A 359 45.21 13.63 2.53
C THR A 359 44.29 12.55 3.09
N ALA A 360 44.27 11.41 2.41
CA ALA A 360 43.98 10.10 3.01
C ALA A 360 45.21 9.66 3.85
N PRO A 361 45.11 8.60 4.67
CA PRO A 361 45.35 7.27 4.08
C PRO A 361 44.52 6.12 4.66
N LEU A 362 44.62 5.00 3.93
CA LEU A 362 44.08 3.67 4.21
C LEU A 362 44.42 3.10 5.60
N THR A 363 43.52 2.30 6.16
CA THR A 363 43.87 1.03 6.84
C THR A 363 42.70 0.04 6.86
N THR A 364 43.08 -1.23 6.84
CA THR A 364 42.38 -2.50 6.51
C THR A 364 41.65 -3.16 7.70
N PRO A 365 40.99 -4.33 7.52
CA PRO A 365 39.87 -4.81 8.32
C PRO A 365 40.30 -5.72 9.50
N ASP A 366 39.76 -5.44 10.69
CA ASP A 366 39.64 -6.37 11.81
C ASP A 366 38.84 -5.67 12.92
N GLU A 367 37.54 -5.99 13.05
CA GLU A 367 36.76 -5.87 14.31
C GLU A 367 35.34 -6.44 14.13
N LEU A 368 35.29 -7.70 13.71
CA LEU A 368 34.09 -8.53 13.66
C LEU A 368 34.24 -9.65 14.70
N LEU A 369 34.35 -9.30 16.00
CA LEU A 369 34.24 -10.27 17.09
C LEU A 369 34.13 -9.58 18.47
N LYS A 370 32.92 -9.13 18.85
CA LYS A 370 32.43 -8.99 20.24
C LYS A 370 31.06 -8.32 20.23
N GLU A 371 30.02 -9.14 20.09
CA GLU A 371 28.69 -9.02 20.74
C GLU A 371 27.71 -10.04 20.13
N GLN A 372 28.13 -11.31 20.13
CA GLN A 372 27.23 -12.46 20.06
C GLN A 372 27.62 -13.43 21.17
N GLN A 373 27.30 -13.07 22.43
CA GLN A 373 27.28 -14.01 23.56
C GLN A 373 26.70 -13.34 24.81
N GLN A 374 25.37 -13.19 24.85
CA GLN A 374 24.57 -13.20 26.08
C GLN A 374 23.10 -13.31 25.69
N PHE A 375 22.31 -14.03 26.50
CA PHE A 375 20.92 -14.46 26.29
C PHE A 375 20.69 -15.81 25.56
N LYS A 376 21.31 -16.85 26.10
CA LYS A 376 20.61 -18.10 26.47
C LYS A 376 21.02 -18.44 27.91
N GLU A 377 20.14 -19.12 28.65
CA GLU A 377 20.12 -19.34 30.12
C GLU A 377 19.39 -18.18 30.84
N ASN A 378 18.17 -18.31 31.37
CA ASN A 378 17.65 -19.36 32.25
C ASN A 378 16.13 -19.57 32.10
N ARG A 379 15.75 -20.84 31.95
CA ARG A 379 14.51 -21.48 32.42
C ARG A 379 15.07 -22.60 33.31
N THR A 380 14.74 -22.78 34.59
CA THR A 380 13.51 -23.37 35.13
C THR A 380 13.69 -23.56 36.65
N GLU A 381 12.59 -23.78 37.37
CA GLU A 381 12.44 -24.25 38.78
C GLU A 381 12.39 -23.13 39.85
N GLN A 382 11.43 -23.08 40.78
CA GLN A 382 10.75 -24.18 41.48
C GLN A 382 9.43 -23.70 42.14
N THR A 383 8.44 -24.60 42.16
CA THR A 383 7.25 -24.70 43.05
C THR A 383 7.68 -24.77 44.54
N SER A 384 6.91 -24.45 45.60
CA SER A 384 5.62 -25.02 46.03
C SER A 384 5.17 -24.45 47.41
N LEU A 385 3.87 -24.63 47.75
CA LEU A 385 3.22 -24.84 49.09
C LEU A 385 2.91 -23.62 49.99
N GLU A 386 1.61 -23.23 50.13
CA GLU A 386 0.62 -23.61 51.19
C GLU A 386 0.55 -22.53 52.30
N SER A 387 -0.54 -22.19 53.00
CA SER A 387 -1.99 -22.41 53.00
C SER A 387 -2.58 -21.61 54.21
N LEU A 388 -3.92 -21.50 54.32
CA LEU A 388 -4.75 -21.14 55.52
C LEU A 388 -4.94 -19.62 55.79
N THR A 389 -6.11 -19.01 56.12
CA THR A 389 -7.43 -19.39 56.71
C THR A 389 -8.50 -18.34 56.31
N ALA A 390 -9.70 -18.67 55.81
CA ALA A 390 -11.02 -18.76 56.51
C ALA A 390 -11.44 -17.63 57.49
N ALA A 391 -12.56 -16.93 57.19
CA ALA A 391 -13.78 -16.73 58.04
C ALA A 391 -14.52 -15.37 57.79
N SER A 392 -15.86 -15.45 57.66
CA SER A 392 -16.91 -14.41 57.49
C SER A 392 -17.22 -13.63 58.80
N PRO A 393 -18.42 -12.99 59.02
CA PRO A 393 -19.30 -12.06 58.27
C PRO A 393 -19.67 -10.79 59.13
N ASP A 394 -20.77 -10.09 58.77
CA ASP A 394 -21.60 -9.15 59.59
C ASP A 394 -21.11 -7.67 59.64
N ASP A 395 -21.91 -6.62 59.71
CA ASP A 395 -23.37 -6.43 59.71
C ASP A 395 -23.72 -4.94 59.42
N ALA A 396 -24.97 -4.70 59.01
CA ALA A 396 -25.85 -3.54 59.21
C ALA A 396 -25.32 -2.09 59.42
N HIS A 397 -25.89 -1.13 58.69
CA HIS A 397 -26.93 -0.21 59.23
C HIS A 397 -27.41 0.84 58.20
N LEU A 398 -28.71 0.75 57.89
CA LEU A 398 -29.70 1.73 57.37
C LEU A 398 -29.84 3.00 58.28
N PRO A 399 -30.76 3.99 58.07
CA PRO A 399 -31.74 4.24 56.98
C PRO A 399 -31.95 5.74 56.58
N LEU A 400 -33.05 6.00 55.82
CA LEU A 400 -33.96 7.19 55.82
C LEU A 400 -33.77 8.22 54.67
N ASP A 401 -34.79 8.69 53.94
CA ASP A 401 -36.24 8.42 53.88
C ASP A 401 -36.90 9.20 52.72
N LEU A 402 -38.16 8.84 52.41
CA LEU A 402 -39.25 9.60 51.74
C LEU A 402 -39.23 9.72 50.20
N SER A 403 -40.33 9.53 49.44
CA SER A 403 -41.71 9.06 49.72
C SER A 403 -42.50 8.99 48.40
N THR A 404 -43.15 7.84 48.15
CA THR A 404 -44.53 7.59 47.63
C THR A 404 -45.13 8.46 46.50
N THR A 405 -45.77 7.87 45.48
CA THR A 405 -47.16 7.39 45.58
C THR A 405 -47.58 6.44 44.45
N ASN A 406 -48.51 5.54 44.84
CA ASN A 406 -49.05 4.38 44.15
C ASN A 406 -50.03 4.69 43.00
N THR A 407 -50.21 3.73 42.08
CA THR A 407 -51.56 3.22 41.75
C THR A 407 -51.49 1.77 41.24
N GLU A 408 -52.40 0.94 41.75
CA GLU A 408 -52.48 -0.52 41.61
C GLU A 408 -53.31 -1.00 40.40
N SER A 409 -53.10 -2.28 40.04
CA SER A 409 -54.03 -3.32 39.51
C SER A 409 -53.35 -4.09 38.38
N GLY A 410 -53.28 -5.42 38.28
CA GLY A 410 -53.83 -6.57 39.00
C GLY A 410 -53.98 -7.73 37.99
N SER A 411 -53.69 -8.98 38.40
CA SER A 411 -53.82 -10.29 37.68
C SER A 411 -52.78 -10.55 36.56
N SER A 412 -51.89 -11.55 36.57
CA SER A 412 -51.87 -13.01 36.85
C SER A 412 -51.76 -13.83 35.57
N GLU A 413 -50.79 -14.75 35.58
CA GLU A 413 -50.59 -15.94 34.74
C GLU A 413 -49.57 -15.89 33.59
N GLU A 414 -48.74 -16.94 33.65
CA GLU A 414 -47.63 -17.35 32.81
C GLU A 414 -47.97 -17.37 31.32
N ASN A 415 -47.06 -16.93 30.45
CA ASN A 415 -46.80 -17.56 29.15
C ASN A 415 -45.57 -16.95 28.44
N LYS A 416 -44.61 -17.81 28.12
CA LYS A 416 -43.66 -17.78 26.99
C LYS A 416 -43.04 -16.42 26.63
N GLU A 417 -41.76 -16.25 26.99
CA GLU A 417 -40.87 -15.24 26.39
C GLU A 417 -40.76 -15.48 24.87
N VAL A 418 -41.57 -14.72 24.13
CA VAL A 418 -41.33 -14.38 22.73
C VAL A 418 -40.51 -13.09 22.76
N MET A 419 -39.38 -13.09 22.06
CA MET A 419 -38.51 -11.93 21.88
C MET A 419 -39.28 -10.83 21.13
N GLU A 420 -39.94 -9.92 21.86
CA GLU A 420 -40.53 -8.72 21.27
C GLU A 420 -39.43 -7.71 20.94
N GLN A 421 -39.34 -7.36 19.66
CA GLN A 421 -38.46 -6.30 19.16
C GLN A 421 -38.96 -4.92 19.65
N PRO A 422 -38.11 -4.05 20.22
CA PRO A 422 -38.49 -2.67 20.44
C PRO A 422 -38.28 -1.86 19.16
N HIS A 423 -39.34 -1.77 18.34
CA HIS A 423 -39.46 -0.72 17.33
C HIS A 423 -39.79 0.62 18.01
N THR A 424 -38.76 1.24 18.58
CA THR A 424 -38.72 2.68 18.85
C THR A 424 -37.38 3.18 18.35
N VAL A 425 -37.37 3.84 17.19
CA VAL A 425 -36.18 4.48 16.63
C VAL A 425 -35.86 5.70 17.51
N HIS A 426 -35.05 5.50 18.54
CA HIS A 426 -34.36 6.59 19.20
C HIS A 426 -33.22 7.05 18.29
N ASP A 427 -33.08 8.37 18.11
CA ASP A 427 -31.92 8.94 17.43
C ASP A 427 -30.63 8.42 18.09
N PRO A 428 -29.60 8.08 17.30
CA PRO A 428 -28.36 7.54 17.84
C PRO A 428 -27.70 8.55 18.77
N SER A 429 -27.21 8.08 19.92
CA SER A 429 -26.43 8.92 20.84
C SER A 429 -25.06 9.22 20.24
N HIS A 430 -24.63 10.48 20.24
CA HIS A 430 -23.33 10.85 19.71
C HIS A 430 -22.20 10.63 20.72
N PHE A 431 -21.06 10.13 20.24
CA PHE A 431 -19.85 10.04 21.05
C PHE A 431 -18.62 10.54 20.30
N THR A 432 -17.66 11.08 21.03
CA THR A 432 -16.34 11.43 20.51
C THR A 432 -15.35 10.38 20.99
N PRO A 433 -14.70 9.62 20.09
CA PRO A 433 -13.75 8.59 20.47
C PRO A 433 -12.48 9.21 21.06
N GLU A 434 -11.83 8.47 21.95
CA GLU A 434 -10.42 8.70 22.26
C GLU A 434 -9.59 8.32 21.02
N ILE A 435 -8.83 9.28 20.51
CA ILE A 435 -8.00 9.09 19.32
C ILE A 435 -6.55 8.92 19.77
N SER A 436 -5.94 7.80 19.43
CA SER A 436 -4.52 7.56 19.68
C SER A 436 -3.79 7.25 18.39
N ILE A 437 -2.54 7.71 18.30
CA ILE A 437 -1.68 7.54 17.12
C ILE A 437 -0.48 6.72 17.56
N ASN A 438 -0.24 5.60 16.89
CA ASN A 438 0.92 4.77 17.20
C ASN A 438 2.21 5.31 16.57
N THR A 439 3.34 4.69 16.89
CA THR A 439 4.66 5.08 16.38
C THR A 439 4.81 4.97 14.86
N PHE A 440 3.89 4.27 14.18
CA PHE A 440 3.86 4.09 12.73
C PHE A 440 2.89 5.06 12.04
N GLY A 441 2.26 5.98 12.80
CA GLY A 441 1.33 6.97 12.27
C GLY A 441 -0.08 6.42 11.99
N GLU A 442 -0.45 5.27 12.56
CA GLU A 442 -1.80 4.71 12.42
C GLU A 442 -2.74 5.29 13.49
N THR A 443 -3.88 5.79 13.04
CA THR A 443 -4.97 6.27 13.91
C THR A 443 -5.77 5.09 14.46
N SER A 444 -6.02 5.11 15.76
CA SER A 444 -7.01 4.24 16.40
C SER A 444 -8.06 5.07 17.12
N TYR A 445 -9.29 4.58 17.11
CA TYR A 445 -10.45 5.18 17.72
C TYR A 445 -10.97 4.23 18.81
N ARG A 446 -11.05 4.73 20.03
CA ARG A 446 -11.52 3.95 21.19
C ARG A 446 -12.71 4.62 21.84
N PHE A 447 -13.71 3.84 22.22
CA PHE A 447 -14.86 4.32 22.99
C PHE A 447 -15.43 3.21 23.87
N ARG A 448 -15.73 3.53 25.13
CA ARG A 448 -16.36 2.59 26.07
C ARG A 448 -17.86 2.85 26.11
N VAL A 449 -18.65 1.79 25.90
CA VAL A 449 -20.11 1.80 25.96
C VAL A 449 -20.55 1.18 27.28
N GLU A 450 -21.34 1.91 28.06
CA GLU A 450 -21.83 1.48 29.38
C GLU A 450 -23.22 0.85 29.35
N TYR A 451 -24.01 1.11 28.31
CA TYR A 451 -25.39 0.63 28.20
C TYR A 451 -25.70 0.17 26.77
N PRO A 452 -26.63 -0.79 26.57
CA PRO A 452 -27.13 -1.14 25.25
C PRO A 452 -27.75 0.08 24.55
N GLY A 453 -27.58 0.20 23.25
CA GLY A 453 -28.12 1.32 22.48
C GLY A 453 -27.44 1.53 21.14
N THR A 454 -27.86 2.58 20.43
CA THR A 454 -27.30 2.97 19.14
C THR A 454 -26.43 4.21 19.32
N TYR A 455 -25.17 4.13 18.89
CA TYR A 455 -24.15 5.15 19.12
C TYR A 455 -23.48 5.59 17.82
N GLN A 456 -23.46 6.89 17.54
CA GLN A 456 -22.82 7.48 16.35
C GLN A 456 -21.51 8.19 16.72
N CYS A 457 -20.43 7.79 16.06
CA CYS A 457 -19.12 8.44 16.20
C CYS A 457 -19.12 9.82 15.53
N THR A 458 -18.71 10.87 16.25
CA THR A 458 -18.57 12.23 15.70
C THR A 458 -17.39 12.38 14.73
N SER A 459 -16.38 11.52 14.83
CA SER A 459 -15.15 11.59 14.00
C SER A 459 -15.25 10.82 12.69
N THR A 460 -15.88 9.64 12.68
CA THR A 460 -15.96 8.75 11.51
C THR A 460 -17.38 8.55 10.99
N ARG A 461 -18.39 9.03 11.72
CA ARG A 461 -19.82 8.82 11.44
C ARG A 461 -20.29 7.37 11.43
N LEU A 462 -19.45 6.40 11.80
CA LEU A 462 -19.91 5.03 12.03
C LEU A 462 -20.98 5.01 13.12
N VAL A 463 -22.02 4.22 12.91
CA VAL A 463 -23.04 3.95 13.92
C VAL A 463 -22.95 2.49 14.36
N PHE A 464 -22.88 2.27 15.66
CA PHE A 464 -22.82 0.96 16.28
C PHE A 464 -24.09 0.72 17.08
N THR A 465 -24.78 -0.39 16.82
CA THR A 465 -25.88 -0.85 17.66
C THR A 465 -25.37 -1.96 18.58
N MET A 466 -25.37 -1.64 19.88
CA MET A 466 -24.78 -2.43 20.95
C MET A 466 -25.89 -3.16 21.73
N CYS A 467 -25.74 -4.46 21.96
CA CYS A 467 -26.68 -5.26 22.76
C CYS A 467 -26.34 -5.31 24.26
N ARG A 468 -25.09 -4.98 24.62
CA ARG A 468 -24.57 -4.94 26.01
C ARG A 468 -23.41 -3.95 26.10
N GLU A 469 -22.86 -3.78 27.30
CA GLU A 469 -21.64 -2.97 27.52
C GLU A 469 -20.44 -3.52 26.75
N GLY A 470 -19.43 -2.69 26.52
CA GLY A 470 -18.21 -3.14 25.84
C GLY A 470 -17.30 -1.99 25.43
N GLU A 471 -16.04 -2.30 25.18
CA GLU A 471 -15.08 -1.35 24.63
C GLU A 471 -15.01 -1.52 23.11
N LEU A 472 -15.32 -0.47 22.35
CA LEU A 472 -15.13 -0.40 20.92
C LEU A 472 -13.71 0.10 20.62
N LEU A 473 -13.00 -0.65 19.79
CA LEU A 473 -11.71 -0.26 19.24
C LEU A 473 -11.74 -0.47 17.74
N TYR A 474 -11.46 0.56 16.96
CA TYR A 474 -11.36 0.40 15.51
C TYR A 474 -10.33 1.33 14.89
N ARG A 475 -9.86 0.97 13.70
CA ARG A 475 -8.94 1.76 12.89
C ARG A 475 -9.30 1.67 11.42
N ILE A 476 -8.84 2.63 10.62
CA ILE A 476 -8.96 2.56 9.18
C ILE A 476 -7.75 1.80 8.63
N VAL A 477 -8.02 0.75 7.88
CA VAL A 477 -6.99 -0.09 7.25
C VAL A 477 -7.06 0.06 5.74
N GLN A 478 -5.99 -0.34 5.06
CA GLN A 478 -5.93 -0.28 3.61
C GLN A 478 -6.73 -1.40 2.97
N TRP A 479 -7.48 -1.06 1.93
CA TRP A 479 -8.10 -2.05 1.07
C TRP A 479 -7.04 -2.90 0.40
N ASP A 480 -7.24 -4.21 0.41
CA ASP A 480 -6.51 -5.09 -0.47
C ASP A 480 -7.15 -5.01 -1.87
N GLU A 481 -6.50 -4.27 -2.77
CA GLU A 481 -6.95 -4.11 -4.16
C GLU A 481 -7.11 -5.46 -4.87
N SER A 482 -6.35 -6.48 -4.51
CA SER A 482 -6.45 -7.80 -5.12
C SER A 482 -7.73 -8.53 -4.69
N LEU A 483 -8.13 -8.40 -3.42
CA LEU A 483 -9.41 -8.94 -2.93
C LEU A 483 -10.59 -8.27 -3.65
N LEU A 484 -10.57 -6.95 -3.76
CA LEU A 484 -11.61 -6.19 -4.45
C LEU A 484 -11.72 -6.56 -5.93
N GLN A 485 -10.59 -6.63 -6.64
CA GLN A 485 -10.56 -7.04 -8.05
C GLN A 485 -11.11 -8.45 -8.24
N SER A 486 -10.74 -9.40 -7.36
CA SER A 486 -11.23 -10.77 -7.42
C SER A 486 -12.74 -10.88 -7.20
N ALA A 487 -13.30 -10.01 -6.36
CA ALA A 487 -14.73 -9.94 -6.08
C ALA A 487 -15.53 -9.15 -7.14
N GLY A 488 -14.85 -8.55 -8.13
CA GLY A 488 -15.50 -7.67 -9.11
C GLY A 488 -16.02 -6.37 -8.48
N LYS A 489 -15.37 -5.90 -7.41
CA LYS A 489 -15.80 -4.77 -6.58
C LYS A 489 -14.82 -3.61 -6.64
N THR A 490 -15.29 -2.40 -6.37
CA THR A 490 -14.46 -1.20 -6.13
C THR A 490 -14.81 -0.58 -4.78
N PRO A 491 -13.86 0.05 -4.06
CA PRO A 491 -14.16 0.73 -2.80
C PRO A 491 -15.21 1.83 -2.99
N ALA A 492 -16.14 1.92 -2.05
CA ALA A 492 -17.12 3.00 -1.91
C ALA A 492 -16.93 3.81 -0.61
N GLY A 493 -15.87 3.53 0.15
CA GLY A 493 -15.54 4.17 1.41
C GLY A 493 -14.27 3.59 2.04
N PRO A 494 -13.87 4.08 3.23
CA PRO A 494 -12.80 3.47 4.02
C PRO A 494 -13.13 2.04 4.46
N LEU A 495 -12.09 1.25 4.72
CA LEU A 495 -12.18 -0.07 5.35
C LEU A 495 -11.87 0.06 6.85
N PHE A 496 -12.82 -0.33 7.70
CA PHE A 496 -12.72 -0.19 9.14
C PHE A 496 -12.46 -1.56 9.78
N ASP A 497 -11.29 -1.75 10.39
CA ASP A 497 -11.02 -2.93 11.23
C ASP A 497 -11.55 -2.67 12.64
N ILE A 498 -12.60 -3.39 13.03
CA ILE A 498 -13.41 -3.16 14.22
C ILE A 498 -13.29 -4.34 15.17
N GLN A 499 -13.06 -4.03 16.45
CA GLN A 499 -12.97 -4.97 17.55
C GLN A 499 -13.86 -4.52 18.70
N CYS A 500 -14.38 -5.47 19.46
CA CYS A 500 -15.11 -5.20 20.69
C CYS A 500 -14.83 -6.32 21.71
N SER A 501 -14.72 -5.97 22.99
CA SER A 501 -14.31 -6.90 24.05
C SER A 501 -15.30 -8.04 24.34
N GLU A 502 -16.57 -7.91 23.95
CA GLU A 502 -17.66 -8.79 24.42
C GLU A 502 -18.68 -9.21 23.33
N ASP A 503 -18.28 -9.16 22.05
CA ASP A 503 -19.17 -9.41 20.90
C ASP A 503 -20.50 -8.62 21.01
N SER A 504 -20.41 -7.40 21.56
CA SER A 504 -21.57 -6.59 21.93
C SER A 504 -22.20 -5.87 20.74
N VAL A 505 -21.49 -5.77 19.62
CA VAL A 505 -21.98 -5.13 18.39
C VAL A 505 -22.78 -6.15 17.60
N PHE A 506 -24.06 -5.89 17.35
CA PHE A 506 -24.87 -6.77 16.49
C PHE A 506 -25.23 -6.13 15.15
N GLN A 507 -25.24 -4.80 15.05
CA GLN A 507 -25.52 -4.09 13.80
C GLN A 507 -24.55 -2.92 13.62
N LEU A 508 -24.11 -2.73 12.37
CA LEU A 508 -23.17 -1.69 11.97
C LEU A 508 -23.80 -0.84 10.87
N HIS A 509 -23.74 0.49 11.00
CA HIS A 509 -24.18 1.40 9.96
C HIS A 509 -22.97 2.17 9.42
N ILE A 510 -22.67 1.97 8.14
CA ILE A 510 -21.47 2.48 7.48
C ILE A 510 -21.84 3.67 6.58
N PRO A 511 -21.20 4.85 6.72
CA PRO A 511 -21.58 6.04 5.97
C PRO A 511 -21.23 5.96 4.47
N HIS A 512 -22.14 6.38 3.60
CA HIS A 512 -21.93 6.48 2.15
C HIS A 512 -22.11 7.90 1.61
N CYS A 513 -21.61 8.11 0.38
CA CYS A 513 -21.66 9.40 -0.32
C CYS A 513 -22.73 9.48 -1.42
N GLU A 514 -23.52 8.43 -1.64
CA GLU A 514 -24.57 8.44 -2.65
C GLU A 514 -25.64 9.51 -2.37
N THR A 515 -26.08 10.18 -3.43
CA THR A 515 -27.14 11.21 -3.40
C THR A 515 -28.50 10.68 -3.84
N LYS A 516 -28.54 9.47 -4.41
CA LYS A 516 -29.77 8.82 -4.83
C LYS A 516 -30.54 8.29 -3.62
N PRO A 517 -31.88 8.27 -3.69
CA PRO A 517 -32.69 7.63 -2.65
C PRO A 517 -32.38 6.12 -2.59
N ALA A 518 -32.43 5.58 -1.38
CA ALA A 518 -32.16 4.18 -1.03
C ALA A 518 -32.80 3.10 -1.93
N SER A 519 -33.90 3.40 -2.61
CA SER A 519 -34.64 2.45 -3.45
C SER A 519 -34.06 2.26 -4.86
N LEU A 520 -32.99 2.99 -5.23
CA LEU A 520 -32.36 2.99 -6.56
C LEU A 520 -30.83 2.79 -6.52
N SER A 521 -30.25 2.47 -5.36
CA SER A 521 -28.81 2.23 -5.19
C SER A 521 -28.46 0.82 -5.69
N ASP A 522 -28.67 0.56 -6.97
CA ASP A 522 -28.19 -0.66 -7.62
C ASP A 522 -26.66 -0.71 -7.46
N GLY A 523 -26.16 -1.62 -6.62
CA GLY A 523 -24.74 -2.01 -6.55
C GLY A 523 -23.93 -1.59 -5.33
N LEU A 524 -24.50 -0.93 -4.33
CA LEU A 524 -23.80 -0.69 -3.05
C LEU A 524 -23.94 -1.92 -2.15
N SER A 525 -22.82 -2.48 -1.71
CA SER A 525 -22.78 -3.64 -0.80
C SER A 525 -21.77 -3.42 0.32
N VAL A 526 -21.81 -4.28 1.34
CA VAL A 526 -20.79 -4.27 2.40
C VAL A 526 -19.82 -5.42 2.19
N ALA A 527 -18.53 -5.13 2.14
CA ALA A 527 -17.49 -6.16 2.24
C ALA A 527 -17.15 -6.40 3.70
N HIS A 528 -17.07 -7.67 4.07
CA HIS A 528 -16.58 -8.14 5.36
C HIS A 528 -15.33 -8.99 5.13
N ILE A 529 -14.19 -8.55 5.65
CA ILE A 529 -12.88 -9.16 5.46
C ILE A 529 -12.38 -9.70 6.79
N SER A 530 -12.26 -11.02 6.86
CA SER A 530 -11.77 -11.75 8.04
C SER A 530 -10.65 -12.72 7.66
N ASP A 531 -10.17 -13.52 8.61
CA ASP A 531 -9.15 -14.54 8.36
C ASP A 531 -9.59 -15.59 7.31
N ASP A 532 -10.90 -15.80 7.15
CA ASP A 532 -11.50 -16.67 6.13
C ASP A 532 -11.57 -16.01 4.73
N GLY A 533 -11.11 -14.76 4.59
CA GLY A 533 -11.18 -13.97 3.36
C GLY A 533 -12.32 -12.95 3.32
N MET A 534 -12.58 -12.41 2.12
CA MET A 534 -13.60 -11.40 1.85
C MET A 534 -14.95 -12.05 1.52
N ARG A 535 -16.01 -11.64 2.22
CA ARG A 535 -17.41 -11.97 1.93
C ARG A 535 -18.18 -10.69 1.62
N ILE A 536 -19.15 -10.78 0.73
CA ILE A 536 -20.08 -9.68 0.46
C ILE A 536 -21.34 -9.91 1.28
N LEU A 537 -21.69 -8.94 2.10
CA LEU A 537 -22.91 -8.92 2.88
C LEU A 537 -23.94 -8.04 2.17
N ASP A 538 -25.16 -8.56 2.06
CA ASP A 538 -26.29 -7.82 1.54
C ASP A 538 -26.77 -6.80 2.59
N PRO A 539 -26.95 -5.53 2.21
CA PRO A 539 -27.50 -4.52 3.10
C PRO A 539 -28.90 -4.90 3.61
N LEU A 540 -29.13 -4.74 4.92
CA LEU A 540 -30.48 -4.81 5.49
C LEU A 540 -31.32 -3.60 5.09
N GLN A 541 -30.66 -2.44 5.10
CA GLN A 541 -31.25 -1.17 4.76
C GLN A 541 -30.15 -0.26 4.23
N ILE A 542 -30.45 0.46 3.15
CA ILE A 542 -29.66 1.62 2.73
C ILE A 542 -30.53 2.83 3.09
N THR A 543 -29.98 3.80 3.80
CA THR A 543 -30.65 5.06 4.15
C THR A 543 -30.13 6.16 3.23
N ASP A 544 -30.50 7.41 3.48
CA ASP A 544 -29.91 8.52 2.71
C ASP A 544 -28.42 8.74 3.03
N THR A 545 -27.91 8.16 4.12
CA THR A 545 -26.55 8.47 4.63
C THR A 545 -25.72 7.26 5.06
N HIS A 546 -26.34 6.12 5.36
CA HIS A 546 -25.67 4.92 5.86
C HIS A 546 -26.24 3.65 5.24
N VAL A 547 -25.37 2.65 5.08
CA VAL A 547 -25.73 1.26 4.80
C VAL A 547 -25.72 0.48 6.11
N VAL A 548 -26.81 -0.21 6.40
CA VAL A 548 -27.03 -0.98 7.62
C VAL A 548 -26.82 -2.46 7.32
N VAL A 549 -26.02 -3.13 8.16
CA VAL A 549 -25.72 -4.57 8.03
C VAL A 549 -25.67 -5.24 9.40
N ASP A 550 -26.09 -6.50 9.45
CA ASP A 550 -25.85 -7.34 10.63
C ASP A 550 -24.37 -7.70 10.70
N VAL A 551 -23.83 -7.72 11.91
CA VAL A 551 -22.42 -8.07 12.16
C VAL A 551 -22.33 -9.57 12.45
N PRO A 552 -21.82 -10.40 11.51
CA PRO A 552 -21.69 -11.84 11.75
C PRO A 552 -20.60 -12.15 12.79
N HIS A 553 -19.47 -11.45 12.70
CA HIS A 553 -18.39 -11.39 13.68
C HIS A 553 -17.58 -10.13 13.42
N LEU A 554 -16.85 -9.64 14.42
CA LEU A 554 -16.09 -8.39 14.31
C LEU A 554 -14.74 -8.60 13.61
N SER A 555 -14.50 -7.83 12.56
CA SER A 555 -13.26 -7.76 11.80
C SER A 555 -13.28 -6.51 10.91
N ALA A 556 -12.82 -6.58 9.65
CA ALA A 556 -12.80 -5.44 8.75
C ALA A 556 -14.07 -5.30 7.91
N PHE A 557 -14.70 -4.12 7.95
CA PHE A 557 -15.93 -3.79 7.22
C PHE A 557 -15.75 -2.54 6.36
N GLY A 558 -16.24 -2.56 5.13
CA GLY A 558 -16.18 -1.40 4.24
C GLY A 558 -17.20 -1.47 3.12
N LEU A 559 -17.56 -0.32 2.57
CA LEU A 559 -18.51 -0.25 1.45
C LEU A 559 -17.83 -0.51 0.12
N VAL A 560 -18.53 -1.21 -0.77
CA VAL A 560 -18.06 -1.51 -2.12
C VAL A 560 -19.17 -1.33 -3.16
N TRP A 561 -18.77 -0.91 -4.37
CA TRP A 561 -19.60 -0.92 -5.57
C TRP A 561 -19.28 -2.11 -6.47
N ASP A 562 -20.25 -2.57 -7.24
CA ASP A 562 -20.01 -3.45 -8.40
C ASP A 562 -19.23 -2.73 -9.50
N ILE A 563 -18.19 -3.37 -10.05
CA ILE A 563 -17.37 -2.82 -11.15
C ILE A 563 -18.23 -2.47 -12.39
N MET A 564 -19.32 -3.20 -12.61
CA MET A 564 -20.22 -2.97 -13.76
C MET A 564 -21.16 -1.78 -13.56
N ASN A 565 -21.34 -1.31 -12.31
CA ASN A 565 -22.19 -0.17 -12.01
C ASN A 565 -21.40 1.12 -12.24
N ARG A 566 -21.34 1.47 -13.52
CA ARG A 566 -20.83 2.73 -14.04
C ARG A 566 -21.70 3.90 -13.56
N ILE A 567 -21.54 4.31 -12.30
CA ILE A 567 -21.99 5.62 -11.83
C ILE A 567 -21.02 6.67 -12.39
N LEU A 568 -20.95 6.80 -13.72
CA LEU A 568 -19.99 7.70 -14.37
C LEU A 568 -20.46 9.17 -14.37
N ASN A 569 -21.75 9.44 -14.11
CA ASN A 569 -22.32 10.79 -14.26
C ASN A 569 -23.23 11.24 -13.10
N GLN A 570 -23.18 10.62 -11.92
CA GLN A 570 -24.04 11.06 -10.79
C GLN A 570 -23.24 11.89 -9.78
N PRO A 571 -23.84 12.97 -9.24
CA PRO A 571 -23.21 13.75 -8.18
C PRO A 571 -23.15 12.92 -6.89
N MET A 572 -22.04 13.01 -6.16
CA MET A 572 -21.85 12.41 -4.85
C MET A 572 -21.56 13.48 -3.81
N ARG A 573 -21.92 13.21 -2.55
CA ARG A 573 -21.55 14.06 -1.43
C ARG A 573 -20.06 14.00 -1.17
N CYS A 574 -19.41 15.14 -1.27
CA CYS A 574 -17.97 15.32 -1.14
C CYS A 574 -17.67 16.44 -0.14
N GLN A 575 -16.40 16.64 0.15
CA GLN A 575 -15.91 17.68 1.04
C GLN A 575 -14.68 18.39 0.44
N VAL A 576 -14.57 19.68 0.74
CA VAL A 576 -13.40 20.52 0.47
C VAL A 576 -12.66 20.77 1.78
N LEU A 577 -11.40 20.33 1.87
CA LEU A 577 -10.54 20.57 3.03
C LEU A 577 -9.39 21.51 2.68
N LEU A 578 -9.10 22.42 3.61
CA LEU A 578 -8.10 23.47 3.44
C LEU A 578 -6.98 23.33 4.47
N PHE A 579 -5.74 23.24 4.00
CA PHE A 579 -4.55 23.16 4.85
C PHE A 579 -3.52 24.21 4.46
N HIS A 580 -3.28 25.17 5.35
CA HIS A 580 -2.34 26.27 5.14
C HIS A 580 -0.95 25.91 5.69
N ARG A 581 0.08 26.08 4.87
CA ARG A 581 1.48 25.87 5.24
C ARG A 581 2.23 27.20 5.34
N PRO A 582 2.31 27.81 6.54
CA PRO A 582 2.92 29.12 6.69
C PRO A 582 4.44 29.12 6.39
N ARG A 583 5.12 27.99 6.63
CA ARG A 583 6.58 27.83 6.46
C ARG A 583 7.02 27.45 5.04
N GLU A 584 6.09 27.04 4.17
CA GLU A 584 6.36 26.63 2.79
C GLU A 584 5.77 27.64 1.80
N ASN A 585 6.32 28.87 1.76
CA ASN A 585 5.85 29.93 0.86
C ASN A 585 4.34 30.27 0.99
N ARG A 586 3.76 30.12 2.19
CA ARG A 586 2.32 30.36 2.47
C ARG A 586 1.40 29.58 1.53
N LYS A 587 1.81 28.36 1.20
CA LYS A 587 1.07 27.47 0.33
C LYS A 587 -0.25 27.08 1.00
N LEU A 588 -1.35 27.12 0.24
CA LEU A 588 -2.63 26.59 0.66
C LEU A 588 -2.94 25.33 -0.15
N ASN A 589 -3.03 24.19 0.54
CA ASN A 589 -3.42 22.92 -0.03
C ASN A 589 -4.94 22.79 0.03
N VAL A 590 -5.55 22.45 -1.11
CA VAL A 590 -7.00 22.24 -1.24
C VAL A 590 -7.23 20.79 -1.65
N PHE A 591 -8.05 20.08 -0.87
CA PHE A 591 -8.39 18.68 -1.10
C PHE A 591 -9.86 18.58 -1.51
N LEU A 592 -10.13 17.90 -2.62
CA LEU A 592 -11.46 17.44 -2.99
C LEU A 592 -11.53 15.95 -2.68
N LEU A 593 -12.35 15.56 -1.70
CA LEU A 593 -12.44 14.18 -1.22
C LEU A 593 -13.90 13.75 -1.01
N PRO A 594 -14.22 12.45 -1.12
CA PRO A 594 -15.48 11.92 -0.60
C PRO A 594 -15.77 12.32 0.85
N GLU A 595 -17.03 12.61 1.19
CA GLU A 595 -17.43 13.05 2.55
C GLU A 595 -17.24 11.97 3.63
N ASN A 596 -17.26 10.68 3.24
CA ASN A 596 -17.07 9.56 4.16
C ASN A 596 -15.60 9.27 4.52
N ILE A 597 -14.66 10.12 4.10
CA ILE A 597 -13.26 10.09 4.56
C ILE A 597 -13.13 10.97 5.82
N PRO A 598 -12.70 10.43 6.97
CA PRO A 598 -12.57 11.24 8.18
C PRO A 598 -11.49 12.33 8.07
N LEU A 599 -11.80 13.55 8.53
CA LEU A 599 -10.85 14.68 8.56
C LEU A 599 -9.54 14.31 9.27
N GLN A 600 -9.62 13.52 10.34
CA GLN A 600 -8.47 13.16 11.16
C GLN A 600 -7.44 12.31 10.40
N GLU A 601 -7.87 11.52 9.42
CA GLU A 601 -6.98 10.73 8.55
C GLU A 601 -6.17 11.62 7.60
N VAL A 602 -6.83 12.63 7.03
CA VAL A 602 -6.17 13.59 6.14
C VAL A 602 -5.23 14.49 6.94
N ARG A 603 -5.69 14.99 8.09
CA ARG A 603 -4.95 15.93 8.94
C ARG A 603 -3.60 15.40 9.40
N GLN A 604 -3.53 14.10 9.75
CA GLN A 604 -2.27 13.49 10.21
C GLN A 604 -1.19 13.46 9.13
N GLN A 605 -1.57 13.38 7.86
CA GLN A 605 -0.63 13.36 6.74
C GLN A 605 -0.18 14.77 6.31
N GLN A 606 -0.76 15.81 6.91
CA GLN A 606 -0.43 17.21 6.63
C GLN A 606 0.47 17.81 7.72
N GLU A 607 1.59 17.13 8.05
CA GLU A 607 2.54 17.65 9.03
C GLU A 607 3.01 19.08 8.67
N GLY A 608 3.05 19.95 9.69
CA GLY A 608 3.43 21.35 9.51
C GLY A 608 2.38 22.25 8.82
N ALA A 609 1.19 21.73 8.52
CA ALA A 609 0.06 22.50 8.00
C ALA A 609 -0.99 22.79 9.07
N GLU A 610 -1.62 23.96 8.96
CA GLU A 610 -2.74 24.42 9.78
C GLU A 610 -4.05 24.11 9.04
N TYR A 611 -4.95 23.35 9.64
CA TYR A 611 -6.29 23.13 9.10
C TYR A 611 -7.14 24.40 9.25
N ILE A 612 -7.78 24.84 8.17
CA ILE A 612 -8.72 25.97 8.19
C ILE A 612 -10.14 25.40 8.28
N GLU A 613 -10.83 25.71 9.38
CA GLU A 613 -12.22 25.33 9.57
C GLU A 613 -13.14 26.13 8.63
N ALA A 614 -13.77 25.43 7.70
CA ALA A 614 -14.67 26.00 6.70
C ALA A 614 -15.86 25.06 6.45
N PRO A 615 -17.01 25.58 5.97
CA PRO A 615 -18.07 24.73 5.44
C PRO A 615 -17.50 23.86 4.32
N SER A 616 -17.44 22.55 4.50
CA SER A 616 -16.70 21.67 3.60
C SER A 616 -17.58 20.98 2.56
N SER A 617 -18.88 20.79 2.83
CA SER A 617 -19.77 19.98 1.99
C SER A 617 -19.93 20.53 0.56
N CYS A 618 -19.81 19.64 -0.43
CA CYS A 618 -20.04 19.93 -1.85
C CYS A 618 -20.54 18.68 -2.59
N HIS A 619 -20.91 18.83 -3.86
CA HIS A 619 -21.32 17.71 -4.72
C HIS A 619 -20.41 17.62 -5.95
N LEU A 620 -19.74 16.48 -6.13
CA LEU A 620 -18.80 16.25 -7.22
C LEU A 620 -19.14 14.96 -7.98
N ILE A 621 -18.75 14.88 -9.24
CA ILE A 621 -18.99 13.74 -10.13
C ILE A 621 -17.65 13.07 -10.44
N LYS A 622 -17.58 11.76 -10.30
CA LYS A 622 -16.38 10.97 -10.62
C LYS A 622 -15.94 11.19 -12.07
N GLY A 623 -14.64 11.35 -12.28
CA GLY A 623 -14.07 11.53 -13.62
C GLY A 623 -14.30 12.92 -14.21
N HIS A 624 -15.06 13.80 -13.55
CA HIS A 624 -15.18 15.19 -13.99
C HIS A 624 -13.92 15.99 -13.65
N THR A 625 -13.58 16.93 -14.52
CA THR A 625 -12.49 17.87 -14.29
C THR A 625 -13.02 19.13 -13.59
N TYR A 626 -12.36 19.51 -12.51
CA TYR A 626 -12.65 20.71 -11.74
C TYR A 626 -11.51 21.71 -11.87
N SER A 627 -11.83 23.00 -11.80
CA SER A 627 -10.86 24.09 -11.78
C SER A 627 -10.95 24.87 -10.46
N LEU A 628 -9.85 25.51 -10.08
CA LEU A 628 -9.83 26.40 -8.94
C LEU A 628 -9.66 27.83 -9.42
N HIS A 629 -10.65 28.67 -9.16
CA HIS A 629 -10.55 30.09 -9.40
C HIS A 629 -10.05 30.80 -8.14
N SER A 630 -9.00 31.57 -8.32
CA SER A 630 -8.43 32.47 -7.31
C SER A 630 -8.17 33.83 -7.98
N PRO A 631 -8.26 34.97 -7.27
CA PRO A 631 -8.08 36.29 -7.87
C PRO A 631 -6.73 36.47 -8.59
N GLU A 632 -6.64 37.46 -9.48
CA GLU A 632 -5.36 37.88 -10.06
C GLU A 632 -4.35 38.11 -8.92
N ASN A 633 -3.17 37.48 -9.01
CA ASN A 633 -2.08 37.38 -8.01
C ASN A 633 -1.88 36.02 -7.32
N TYR A 634 -2.67 34.99 -7.63
CA TYR A 634 -2.43 33.64 -7.09
C TYR A 634 -2.02 32.65 -8.18
N ARG A 635 -1.01 31.82 -7.89
CA ARG A 635 -0.62 30.71 -8.75
C ARG A 635 -1.23 29.41 -8.25
N VAL A 636 -2.20 28.90 -9.00
CA VAL A 636 -2.84 27.59 -8.76
C VAL A 636 -2.09 26.50 -9.53
N GLN A 637 -1.81 25.36 -8.89
CA GLN A 637 -1.24 24.16 -9.52
C GLN A 637 -1.90 22.87 -9.00
N PRO A 638 -2.36 21.97 -9.89
CA PRO A 638 -2.60 22.20 -11.31
C PRO A 638 -3.74 23.21 -11.52
N LEU A 639 -3.89 23.77 -12.73
CA LEU A 639 -5.03 24.68 -13.02
C LEU A 639 -6.38 23.94 -13.02
N ARG A 640 -6.34 22.66 -13.39
CA ARG A 640 -7.48 21.76 -13.49
C ARG A 640 -7.06 20.37 -13.03
N ALA A 641 -7.94 19.69 -12.31
CA ALA A 641 -7.70 18.34 -11.82
C ALA A 641 -8.97 17.49 -12.01
N GLN A 642 -8.79 16.23 -12.37
CA GLN A 642 -9.89 15.27 -12.41
C GLN A 642 -10.20 14.78 -11.00
N PHE A 643 -11.49 14.74 -10.63
CA PHE A 643 -11.92 14.16 -9.36
C PHE A 643 -12.08 12.64 -9.51
N ASP A 644 -11.42 11.88 -8.64
CA ASP A 644 -11.55 10.43 -8.55
C ASP A 644 -11.69 10.02 -7.08
N PHE A 645 -12.23 8.83 -6.85
CA PHE A 645 -12.44 8.29 -5.51
C PHE A 645 -11.12 7.74 -4.96
N ASN A 646 -10.46 8.55 -4.12
CA ASN A 646 -9.25 8.14 -3.41
C ASN A 646 -9.55 7.99 -1.91
N TYR A 647 -9.49 6.75 -1.41
CA TYR A 647 -9.76 6.38 -0.01
C TYR A 647 -8.46 6.05 0.77
N GLY A 648 -7.30 6.52 0.31
CA GLY A 648 -6.01 6.32 0.96
C GLY A 648 -5.10 5.31 0.26
N PRO A 649 -3.89 5.01 0.81
CA PRO A 649 -3.40 5.45 2.11
C PRO A 649 -2.94 6.90 2.12
N ASN A 650 -2.58 7.45 0.96
CA ASN A 650 -1.96 8.77 0.86
C ASN A 650 -2.95 9.80 0.29
N TYR A 651 -3.26 10.81 1.08
CA TYR A 651 -4.08 11.94 0.66
C TYR A 651 -3.19 13.04 0.12
N HIS A 652 -3.18 13.19 -1.22
CA HIS A 652 -2.48 14.26 -1.90
C HIS A 652 -3.42 15.45 -2.16
N PRO A 653 -2.93 16.70 -2.05
CA PRO A 653 -3.74 17.87 -2.35
C PRO A 653 -4.17 17.86 -3.81
N THR A 654 -5.45 18.11 -4.06
CA THR A 654 -6.00 18.22 -5.42
C THR A 654 -5.50 19.49 -6.11
N PHE A 655 -5.39 20.58 -5.34
CA PHE A 655 -4.84 21.84 -5.79
C PHE A 655 -3.90 22.45 -4.75
N GLU A 656 -2.93 23.21 -5.25
CA GLU A 656 -2.04 24.04 -4.46
C GLU A 656 -2.17 25.49 -4.91
N ILE A 657 -2.53 26.38 -3.98
CA ILE A 657 -2.52 27.82 -4.20
C ILE A 657 -1.23 28.37 -3.60
N ARG A 658 -0.48 29.13 -4.40
CA ARG A 658 0.69 29.90 -3.95
C ARG A 658 0.41 31.39 -4.14
N PRO A 659 0.38 32.19 -3.08
CA PRO A 659 0.26 33.65 -3.18
C PRO A 659 1.47 34.24 -3.90
N ASN A 660 1.26 35.13 -4.87
CA ASN A 660 2.34 35.97 -5.43
C ASN A 660 2.53 37.27 -4.63
N SER A 661 1.60 37.60 -3.71
CA SER A 661 1.62 38.80 -2.86
C SER A 661 1.40 38.46 -1.38
N ASN A 662 1.63 39.42 -0.47
CA ASN A 662 1.38 39.28 0.97
C ASN A 662 -0.11 39.31 1.35
N ALA A 663 -1.01 38.91 0.45
CA ALA A 663 -2.43 38.96 0.71
C ALA A 663 -2.82 38.08 1.91
N GLU A 664 -3.68 38.63 2.77
CA GLU A 664 -4.16 38.03 4.03
C GLU A 664 -5.41 37.17 3.82
N GLU A 665 -6.04 37.25 2.65
CA GLU A 665 -7.28 36.52 2.32
C GLU A 665 -7.21 35.95 0.90
N VAL A 666 -7.73 34.73 0.73
CA VAL A 666 -7.83 33.98 -0.53
C VAL A 666 -9.25 33.49 -0.70
N THR A 667 -9.92 33.95 -1.75
CA THR A 667 -11.15 33.30 -2.22
C THR A 667 -10.78 32.02 -2.95
N VAL A 668 -11.21 30.89 -2.40
CA VAL A 668 -11.08 29.56 -2.99
C VAL A 668 -12.43 29.20 -3.59
N MET A 669 -12.51 29.15 -4.91
CA MET A 669 -13.73 28.77 -5.62
C MET A 669 -13.46 27.56 -6.51
N VAL A 670 -14.14 26.45 -6.22
CA VAL A 670 -14.11 25.24 -7.04
C VAL A 670 -15.19 25.36 -8.11
N ARG A 671 -14.82 25.14 -9.37
CA ARG A 671 -15.74 25.17 -10.52
C ARG A 671 -15.73 23.85 -11.27
N ASP A 672 -16.86 23.51 -11.86
CA ASP A 672 -17.00 22.34 -12.73
C ASP A 672 -16.47 22.60 -14.16
N GLN A 673 -16.71 21.65 -15.05
CA GLN A 673 -16.28 21.71 -16.44
C GLN A 673 -16.94 22.83 -17.26
N GLU A 674 -18.10 23.30 -16.82
CA GLU A 674 -18.86 24.39 -17.43
C GLU A 674 -18.51 25.74 -16.80
N GLU A 675 -17.49 25.78 -15.93
CA GLU A 675 -17.07 26.93 -15.13
C GLU A 675 -18.15 27.43 -14.14
N THR A 676 -19.10 26.55 -13.77
CA THR A 676 -20.11 26.84 -12.74
C THR A 676 -19.51 26.63 -11.35
N PRO A 677 -19.68 27.57 -10.40
CA PRO A 677 -19.17 27.40 -9.04
C PRO A 677 -19.93 26.29 -8.30
N VAL A 678 -19.19 25.29 -7.82
CA VAL A 678 -19.74 24.16 -7.02
C VAL A 678 -19.47 24.33 -5.52
N TRP A 679 -18.46 25.12 -5.16
CA TRP A 679 -18.12 25.47 -3.79
C TRP A 679 -17.28 26.75 -3.76
N GLU A 680 -17.51 27.61 -2.76
CA GLU A 680 -16.77 28.86 -2.59
C GLU A 680 -16.58 29.18 -1.11
N TYR A 681 -15.37 29.62 -0.75
CA TYR A 681 -15.06 30.12 0.59
C TYR A 681 -13.94 31.16 0.55
N ASN A 682 -14.01 32.17 1.42
CA ASN A 682 -12.92 33.12 1.62
C ASN A 682 -12.08 32.70 2.84
N ALA A 683 -10.86 32.21 2.57
CA ALA A 683 -9.92 31.72 3.57
C ALA A 683 -8.92 32.79 3.98
N ARG A 684 -8.71 32.96 5.30
CA ARG A 684 -7.67 33.85 5.85
C ARG A 684 -6.31 33.16 5.90
N LEU A 685 -5.28 33.80 5.36
CA LEU A 685 -3.88 33.35 5.36
C LEU A 685 -3.02 34.22 6.27
N ASN A 686 -2.40 33.62 7.29
CA ASN A 686 -1.47 34.32 8.19
C ASN A 686 -0.22 34.86 7.42
N ALA A 687 0.33 36.04 7.78
CA ALA A 687 1.36 36.78 7.03
C ALA A 687 2.80 36.18 7.11
N PRO A 688 3.70 36.41 6.11
CA PRO A 688 5.08 35.96 6.16
C PRO A 688 5.92 36.94 6.98
N GLY A 689 6.27 36.57 8.21
CA GLY A 689 7.03 37.43 9.12
C GLY A 689 6.86 37.16 10.60
N ALA A 690 5.97 36.25 11.01
CA ALA A 690 5.87 35.82 12.41
C ALA A 690 6.90 34.72 12.78
N CYS A 691 8.13 34.81 12.28
CA CYS A 691 9.25 34.05 12.82
C CYS A 691 10.58 34.78 12.53
N GLY A 692 11.17 35.40 13.56
CA GLY A 692 12.50 36.03 13.45
C GLY A 692 12.79 37.29 14.28
N GLN A 693 11.99 37.65 15.28
CA GLN A 693 12.56 38.21 16.50
C GLN A 693 12.31 37.12 17.54
N ASP A 694 13.36 36.54 18.13
CA ASP A 694 13.13 35.90 19.43
C ASP A 694 12.72 37.05 20.36
N PRO A 695 11.49 37.08 20.91
CA PRO A 695 11.34 37.72 22.21
C PRO A 695 12.27 36.93 23.14
N PRO A 696 12.95 37.59 24.09
CA PRO A 696 14.04 36.99 24.85
C PRO A 696 13.59 35.62 25.36
N ARG A 697 14.33 34.55 25.03
CA ARG A 697 14.05 33.14 25.35
C ARG A 697 12.86 33.00 26.31
N ARG A 698 11.70 32.82 25.73
CA ARG A 698 10.61 32.11 26.38
C ARG A 698 10.46 30.88 25.53
N GLN A 699 11.34 29.87 25.68
CA GLN A 699 11.16 28.70 26.57
C GLN A 699 9.79 28.09 26.35
N ARG A 700 9.67 26.76 26.41
CA ARG A 700 8.38 26.07 26.30
C ARG A 700 7.35 26.91 27.03
N LEU A 701 6.41 27.54 26.35
CA LEU A 701 5.28 28.17 27.01
C LEU A 701 4.43 27.07 27.71
N GLN A 702 4.98 25.98 28.28
CA GLN A 702 4.53 25.53 29.60
C GLN A 702 4.49 26.84 30.34
N GLU A 703 3.32 27.47 30.40
CA GLU A 703 3.13 28.80 30.97
C GLU A 703 4.01 28.78 32.20
N GLU A 704 5.12 29.56 32.20
CA GLU A 704 6.21 29.31 33.15
C GLU A 704 5.52 29.15 34.48
N ASP A 705 5.81 28.10 35.23
CA ASP A 705 5.00 27.77 36.39
C ASP A 705 4.92 28.97 37.34
N GLU A 706 5.89 29.91 37.27
CA GLU A 706 5.82 31.25 37.86
C GLU A 706 4.67 32.12 37.32
N GLY A 707 4.51 32.22 36.00
CA GLY A 707 3.36 32.83 35.36
C GLY A 707 2.04 32.15 35.73
N ARG A 708 1.95 30.82 35.74
CA ARG A 708 0.74 30.07 36.16
C ARG A 708 0.38 30.37 37.61
N LEU A 709 1.37 30.24 38.48
CA LEU A 709 1.24 30.48 39.91
C LEU A 709 0.90 31.96 40.20
N PHE A 710 1.40 32.90 39.39
CA PHE A 710 1.06 34.33 39.48
C PHE A 710 -0.41 34.59 39.11
N HIS A 711 -0.91 33.98 38.04
CA HIS A 711 -2.32 34.15 37.62
C HIS A 711 -3.31 33.63 38.66
N VAL A 712 -2.98 32.52 39.34
CA VAL A 712 -3.85 31.92 40.35
C VAL A 712 -3.62 32.47 41.76
N ARG A 713 -2.64 33.37 41.92
CA ARG A 713 -2.17 33.86 43.21
C ARG A 713 -3.28 34.37 44.14
N ALA A 714 -4.22 35.14 43.59
CA ALA A 714 -5.34 35.67 44.36
C ALA A 714 -6.27 34.56 44.88
N GLU A 715 -6.55 33.57 44.03
CA GLU A 715 -7.41 32.43 44.37
C GLU A 715 -6.70 31.48 45.34
N PHE A 716 -5.40 31.24 45.19
CA PHE A 716 -4.59 30.48 46.13
C PHE A 716 -4.61 31.11 47.53
N ILE A 717 -4.42 32.44 47.63
CA ILE A 717 -4.49 33.16 48.90
C ILE A 717 -5.86 32.99 49.56
N GLN A 718 -6.94 33.00 48.77
CA GLN A 718 -8.28 32.86 49.28
C GLN A 718 -8.60 31.43 49.74
N ARG A 719 -8.07 30.41 49.05
CA ARG A 719 -8.57 29.04 49.12
C ARG A 719 -7.63 28.02 49.78
N ALA A 720 -6.32 28.26 49.83
CA ALA A 720 -5.37 27.33 50.45
C ALA A 720 -5.62 27.18 51.96
N SER A 721 -5.86 25.96 52.46
CA SER A 721 -6.03 25.71 53.89
C SER A 721 -4.71 25.87 54.65
N ASP A 722 -4.75 26.08 55.97
CA ASP A 722 -3.52 26.11 56.77
C ASP A 722 -2.74 24.80 56.68
N SER A 723 -3.42 23.65 56.56
CA SER A 723 -2.77 22.35 56.36
C SER A 723 -1.99 22.26 55.05
N VAL A 724 -2.60 22.67 53.92
CA VAL A 724 -1.92 22.69 52.61
C VAL A 724 -0.75 23.68 52.62
N LEU A 725 -0.84 24.79 53.36
CA LEU A 725 0.26 25.73 53.50
C LEU A 725 1.43 25.17 54.34
N ASP A 726 1.13 24.42 55.40
CA ASP A 726 2.15 23.77 56.24
C ASP A 726 2.86 22.66 55.44
N ASP A 727 2.11 21.78 54.76
CA ASP A 727 2.69 20.72 53.93
C ASP A 727 3.50 21.27 52.74
N LEU A 728 3.06 22.40 52.14
CA LEU A 728 3.84 23.07 51.10
C LEU A 728 5.11 23.70 51.65
N LEU A 729 5.10 24.27 52.86
CA LEU A 729 6.30 24.84 53.48
C LEU A 729 7.36 23.77 53.72
N ASP A 730 6.96 22.60 54.22
CA ASP A 730 7.87 21.48 54.48
C ASP A 730 8.46 20.95 53.16
N ASN A 731 7.62 20.67 52.16
CA ASN A 731 8.09 20.18 50.86
C ASN A 731 8.98 21.19 50.12
N LEU A 732 8.69 22.49 50.23
CA LEU A 732 9.53 23.54 49.62
C LEU A 732 10.86 23.74 50.37
N LEU A 733 10.92 23.44 51.67
CA LEU A 733 12.17 23.43 52.42
C LEU A 733 13.02 22.22 52.04
N GLU A 734 12.42 21.03 51.93
CA GLU A 734 13.11 19.80 51.52
C GLU A 734 13.71 19.90 50.11
N GLU A 735 12.95 20.46 49.16
CA GLU A 735 13.41 20.71 47.78
C GLU A 735 14.35 21.94 47.67
N GLY A 736 14.67 22.59 48.79
CA GLY A 736 15.62 23.70 48.86
C GLY A 736 15.15 25.00 48.22
N VAL A 737 13.84 25.15 47.97
CA VAL A 737 13.22 26.36 47.39
C VAL A 737 13.20 27.51 48.40
N ILE A 738 12.97 27.18 49.67
CA ILE A 738 13.01 28.12 50.80
C ILE A 738 14.01 27.61 51.85
N ASN A 739 14.58 28.49 52.68
CA ASN A 739 15.44 28.08 53.79
C ASN A 739 14.71 28.08 55.13
N HIS A 740 15.31 27.45 56.15
CA HIS A 740 14.67 27.26 57.46
C HIS A 740 14.23 28.58 58.12
N ARG A 741 14.99 29.67 57.92
CA ARG A 741 14.64 31.00 58.43
C ARG A 741 13.43 31.61 57.72
N GLU A 742 13.32 31.40 56.41
CA GLU A 742 12.18 31.85 55.60
C GLU A 742 10.92 31.06 55.95
N MET A 743 11.05 29.74 56.12
CA MET A 743 9.96 28.88 56.58
C MET A 743 9.42 29.32 57.94
N GLU A 744 10.30 29.52 58.94
CA GLU A 744 9.90 30.02 60.26
C GLU A 744 9.22 31.40 60.18
N THR A 745 9.62 32.24 59.23
CA THR A 745 9.02 33.56 59.03
C THR A 745 7.56 33.45 58.58
N VAL A 746 7.27 32.57 57.62
CA VAL A 746 5.90 32.32 57.14
C VAL A 746 5.07 31.57 58.20
N GLN A 747 5.67 30.64 58.94
CA GLN A 747 4.99 29.83 59.95
C GLN A 747 4.57 30.65 61.18
N ARG A 748 5.32 31.70 61.54
CA ARG A 748 4.99 32.60 62.67
C ARG A 748 3.86 33.59 62.37
N MET A 749 3.42 33.71 61.12
CA MET A 749 2.32 34.61 60.78
C MET A 749 0.98 34.00 61.19
N LEU A 750 0.16 34.72 61.95
CA LEU A 750 -1.11 34.20 62.51
C LEU A 750 -2.28 34.22 61.52
N ASN A 751 -2.18 34.96 60.40
CA ASN A 751 -3.27 35.12 59.44
C ASN A 751 -3.02 34.26 58.20
N ARG A 752 -3.84 33.23 57.99
CA ARG A 752 -3.79 32.29 56.84
C ARG A 752 -3.63 32.98 55.48
N ALA A 753 -4.39 34.04 55.20
CA ALA A 753 -4.32 34.71 53.90
C ALA A 753 -3.00 35.48 53.71
N HIS A 754 -2.44 36.03 54.80
CA HIS A 754 -1.11 36.63 54.76
C HIS A 754 -0.01 35.57 54.63
N ARG A 755 -0.15 34.43 55.32
CA ARG A 755 0.74 33.27 55.15
C ARG A 755 0.77 32.78 53.71
N ALA A 756 -0.40 32.51 53.15
CA ALA A 756 -0.54 32.05 51.76
C ALA A 756 0.07 33.06 50.78
N ARG A 757 -0.12 34.36 51.03
CA ARG A 757 0.44 35.43 50.22
C ARG A 757 1.96 35.47 50.28
N GLU A 758 2.53 35.41 51.48
CA GLU A 758 3.98 35.44 51.64
C GLU A 758 4.64 34.18 51.06
N LEU A 759 4.02 33.01 51.23
CA LEU A 759 4.50 31.76 50.67
C LEU A 759 4.54 31.80 49.14
N ILE A 760 3.41 32.12 48.50
CA ILE A 760 3.35 32.17 47.03
C ILE A 760 4.25 33.28 46.48
N ASP A 761 4.36 34.43 47.16
CA ASP A 761 5.26 35.51 46.76
C ASP A 761 6.73 35.15 46.90
N MET A 762 7.10 34.41 47.95
CA MET A 762 8.45 33.91 48.10
C MET A 762 8.80 32.97 46.95
N VAL A 763 7.91 32.04 46.60
CA VAL A 763 8.12 31.10 45.49
C VAL A 763 8.21 31.82 44.15
N LEU A 764 7.34 32.80 43.90
CA LEU A 764 7.39 33.63 42.69
C LEU A 764 8.69 34.42 42.59
N ARG A 765 9.19 35.01 43.70
CA ARG A 765 10.48 35.73 43.72
C ARG A 765 11.70 34.84 43.42
N ARG A 766 11.58 33.53 43.59
CA ARG A 766 12.64 32.53 43.30
C ARG A 766 12.63 32.08 41.84
N GLY A 767 11.58 32.43 41.10
CA GLY A 767 11.47 32.23 39.66
C GLY A 767 10.86 30.87 39.25
N ASN A 768 10.75 30.66 37.94
CA ASN A 768 10.12 29.51 37.30
C ASN A 768 10.43 28.11 37.91
N PRO A 769 11.69 27.71 38.24
CA PRO A 769 11.95 26.40 38.82
C PRO A 769 11.28 26.17 40.18
N ALA A 770 11.26 27.21 41.04
CA ALA A 770 10.60 27.15 42.34
C ALA A 770 9.08 27.04 42.19
N SER A 771 8.52 27.76 41.21
CA SER A 771 7.09 27.72 40.93
C SER A 771 6.65 26.38 40.33
N GLN A 772 7.48 25.74 39.51
CA GLN A 772 7.22 24.38 39.00
C GLN A 772 7.14 23.36 40.13
N ILE A 773 8.05 23.45 41.11
CA ILE A 773 8.05 22.59 42.30
C ILE A 773 6.77 22.82 43.12
N MET A 774 6.37 24.08 43.35
CA MET A 774 5.14 24.36 44.10
C MET A 774 3.88 23.85 43.37
N ILE A 775 3.79 24.02 42.04
CA ILE A 775 2.66 23.51 41.23
C ILE A 775 2.59 21.98 41.26
N ASN A 776 3.74 21.29 41.16
CA ASN A 776 3.78 19.83 41.24
C ASN A 776 3.39 19.32 42.63
N ASN A 777 3.84 19.98 43.70
CA ASN A 777 3.43 19.65 45.06
C ASN A 777 1.94 19.89 45.28
N LEU A 778 1.38 20.98 44.78
CA LEU A 778 -0.06 21.25 44.83
C LEU A 778 -0.89 20.16 44.14
N ARG A 779 -0.42 19.63 42.99
CA ARG A 779 -1.09 18.52 42.29
C ARG A 779 -1.21 17.26 43.14
N VAL A 780 -0.25 17.02 44.04
CA VAL A 780 -0.19 15.82 44.87
C VAL A 780 -0.88 16.04 46.22
N LEU A 781 -0.62 17.17 46.89
CA LEU A 781 -1.13 17.47 48.22
C LEU A 781 -2.63 17.79 48.20
N ASP A 782 -3.11 18.49 47.18
CA ASP A 782 -4.54 18.82 47.04
C ASP A 782 -4.94 18.87 45.55
N PRO A 783 -5.23 17.69 44.94
CA PRO A 783 -5.65 17.60 43.54
C PRO A 783 -6.91 18.41 43.24
N PHE A 784 -7.78 18.61 44.24
CA PHE A 784 -9.01 19.38 44.10
C PHE A 784 -8.72 20.88 44.02
N LEU A 785 -7.89 21.42 44.91
CA LEU A 785 -7.41 22.80 44.82
C LEU A 785 -6.61 23.02 43.54
N PHE A 786 -5.77 22.07 43.13
CA PHE A 786 -5.02 22.11 41.87
C PHE A 786 -5.93 22.24 40.65
N GLN A 787 -6.99 21.44 40.57
CA GLN A 787 -7.96 21.50 39.48
C GLN A 787 -8.79 22.79 39.52
N MET A 788 -9.18 23.25 40.72
CA MET A 788 -9.90 24.52 40.89
C MET A 788 -9.09 25.73 40.44
N LEU A 789 -7.80 25.76 40.75
CA LEU A 789 -6.88 26.81 40.32
C LEU A 789 -6.53 26.70 38.83
N ARG A 790 -7.01 25.67 38.12
CA ARG A 790 -6.72 25.42 36.69
C ARG A 790 -5.22 25.36 36.40
N LEU A 791 -4.47 24.78 37.31
CA LEU A 791 -3.01 24.56 37.20
C LEU A 791 -2.65 23.27 36.44
N GLY A 792 -3.63 22.67 35.74
CA GLY A 792 -3.52 21.43 34.95
C GLY A 792 -2.85 21.61 33.60
#